data_AF-A0A0W0ZK80-F1
#
_entry.id   AF-A0A0W0ZK80-F1
#
_cell.length_a   1.000
_cell.length_b   1.000
_cell.length_c   1.000
_cell.angle_alpha   90.00
_cell.angle_beta   90.00
_cell.angle_gamma   90.00
#
_symmetry.space_group_name_H-M   'P 1'
#
loop_
_entity.id
_entity.type
_entity.pdbx_description
1 polymer ?
#
loop_
_entity_poly.entity_id
_entity_poly.type
_entity_poly.pdbx_seq_one_letter_code
_entity_poly.pdbx_strand_id
1 'polypeptide(L)'
;MSRAKSPWLYFALLLIVPIQLLWAKESFKTLEKASLIINAGNSAQNCSNALQNCVIQISQNLPQCLPKPGAITITNNSRIVANNIQASSADSNFINYVVQNNSCPAFLQPGQSCSISFFTNTSIAFLISNVLVKGTNTSSTFFNMQALACATPQAELSATPTTVNLITGGSSQNVTVTNIGNVNANNVQATLASSNLGIMLTNNCPSTLAPNTSCQFTFTPGSNAGSTTATIAGSNTINSVSIGITETIPQAKLSASPTTINLTYGGAAQSVAVTNIGNANANNVLATLNSPTLGIMVSSNCPSVLLPNGSCQITFTPGSSAGSTTATIAGSNTVNSVPIGITETIPPTTLSVTPSSFTTTIGQSQLVTVTNIGSASALNVTASPTSPLSIQSTTCDSSLSSGNSCQLTFSATGTTTQNVPINGDNTNTVSLSATVLGAVAGAPSHLTSTAGNGQATLTWSAPTNTGDSAITGYTITPFIGSVGQTAVTVGSSVLTTTITGLTNGTTYTFTVAANNASGTGILTYSNFVTPSSGLVVNPSTLALSGIGGGAPRTITVTNTNLVPTTIGSISGPTPALPGSGSGAASITSNNCLTTLLPGASCTVTVDPGSAANTSANCTTGPTPSVLTFTPDIGSSVDANILILGYGCIYQSGYLFSIDDTTPTTASIGGIVAALSDQVSPSTGIYWSPGGIDTPIWGIGDRSIPSTAFYPSPNATSPYPAILVLGQANCDGPDDGFCNSSNMLTSFSTGNTYSAGICQGISDGGYLDWHLPAMCELGPFNPYSPSSLCTPGSTNMLDELFLQGIGGLVNNGTYWSSTEASDVAIFSWNRQFGSPSSQQLNGKNFTFGIRCARNLAN
;
A
#
# COMPACT_ATOMS: atom_id res chain seq x y z
N MET A 1 -28.62 -16.65 -56.82
CA MET A 1 -29.72 -17.13 -57.70
C MET A 1 -29.37 -16.72 -59.12
N SER A 2 -28.80 -17.64 -59.92
CA SER A 2 -29.54 -18.57 -60.79
C SER A 2 -30.30 -17.84 -61.92
N ARG A 3 -29.69 -17.69 -63.10
CA ARG A 3 -29.79 -18.61 -64.25
C ARG A 3 -31.21 -18.73 -64.83
N ALA A 4 -31.31 -18.32 -66.11
CA ALA A 4 -32.19 -18.87 -67.14
C ALA A 4 -33.71 -18.64 -66.94
N LYS A 5 -34.54 -18.55 -67.98
CA LYS A 5 -34.67 -19.48 -69.11
C LYS A 5 -35.39 -18.85 -70.31
N SER A 6 -34.90 -19.16 -71.52
CA SER A 6 -35.79 -19.37 -72.68
C SER A 6 -36.64 -20.62 -72.43
N PRO A 7 -37.90 -20.63 -72.89
CA PRO A 7 -38.36 -21.80 -73.65
C PRO A 7 -39.06 -21.40 -74.96
N TRP A 8 -38.63 -21.93 -76.11
CA TRP A 8 -39.33 -23.02 -76.85
C TRP A 8 -40.50 -22.46 -77.72
N LEU A 9 -41.08 -23.12 -78.73
CA LEU A 9 -41.41 -24.54 -78.94
C LEU A 9 -41.53 -24.86 -80.46
N TYR A 10 -40.76 -25.83 -80.97
CA TYR A 10 -41.08 -26.76 -82.10
C TYR A 10 -41.42 -26.22 -83.52
N PHE A 11 -41.53 -27.04 -84.60
CA PHE A 11 -41.32 -28.50 -84.79
C PHE A 11 -40.57 -28.77 -86.12
N ALA A 12 -39.92 -29.93 -86.24
CA ALA A 12 -39.13 -30.40 -87.38
C ALA A 12 -39.94 -30.83 -88.62
N LEU A 13 -39.26 -31.02 -89.77
CA LEU A 13 -39.24 -32.34 -90.44
C LEU A 13 -38.13 -32.56 -91.50
N LEU A 14 -37.45 -33.72 -91.35
CA LEU A 14 -36.90 -34.66 -92.35
C LEU A 14 -35.78 -34.30 -93.37
N LEU A 15 -34.79 -35.21 -93.38
CA LEU A 15 -33.69 -35.40 -94.33
C LEU A 15 -34.15 -35.64 -95.79
N ILE A 16 -33.27 -35.33 -96.75
CA ILE A 16 -32.70 -36.28 -97.75
C ILE A 16 -31.50 -35.66 -98.48
N VAL A 17 -30.50 -36.49 -98.78
CA VAL A 17 -29.32 -36.28 -99.66
C VAL A 17 -29.40 -37.44 -100.67
N PRO A 18 -29.27 -37.26 -102.02
CA PRO A 18 -27.99 -36.88 -102.64
C PRO A 18 -28.05 -36.09 -103.98
N ILE A 19 -26.85 -35.78 -104.49
CA ILE A 19 -26.56 -35.34 -105.87
C ILE A 19 -26.01 -36.54 -106.66
N GLN A 20 -26.17 -36.55 -108.00
CA GLN A 20 -25.78 -37.59 -108.98
C GLN A 20 -26.77 -38.78 -109.06
N LEU A 21 -27.17 -39.29 -110.24
CA LEU A 21 -26.35 -39.77 -111.37
C LEU A 21 -27.05 -39.62 -112.75
N LEU A 22 -26.21 -39.39 -113.79
CA LEU A 22 -26.28 -39.82 -115.21
C LEU A 22 -27.50 -39.39 -116.09
N TRP A 23 -27.37 -38.96 -117.37
CA TRP A 23 -26.40 -39.25 -118.46
C TRP A 23 -26.36 -40.73 -118.89
N ALA A 24 -27.42 -41.21 -119.55
CA ALA A 24 -27.39 -42.26 -120.59
C ALA A 24 -28.80 -42.46 -121.19
N LYS A 25 -28.97 -42.58 -122.52
CA LYS A 25 -30.26 -42.93 -123.15
C LYS A 25 -31.24 -41.81 -123.60
N GLU A 26 -31.11 -40.50 -123.41
CA GLU A 26 -30.19 -39.66 -122.63
C GLU A 26 -30.81 -38.89 -121.44
N SER A 27 -32.09 -38.46 -121.39
CA SER A 27 -33.18 -38.48 -122.39
C SER A 27 -34.20 -37.34 -122.15
N PHE A 28 -35.27 -37.31 -122.97
CA PHE A 28 -36.42 -36.37 -122.94
C PHE A 28 -36.15 -34.89 -123.29
N LYS A 29 -37.16 -34.30 -123.95
CA LYS A 29 -37.27 -32.88 -124.33
C LYS A 29 -37.02 -31.92 -123.16
N THR A 30 -35.82 -31.38 -123.04
CA THR A 30 -35.64 -30.08 -122.38
C THR A 30 -36.04 -28.99 -123.37
N LEU A 31 -37.10 -28.22 -123.05
CA LEU A 31 -37.38 -27.00 -123.81
C LEU A 31 -36.18 -26.06 -123.65
N GLU A 32 -35.47 -25.82 -124.75
CA GLU A 32 -34.51 -24.71 -124.82
C GLU A 32 -35.29 -23.43 -124.54
N LYS A 33 -34.94 -22.75 -123.45
CA LYS A 33 -35.65 -21.55 -122.99
C LYS A 33 -34.95 -20.31 -123.50
N ALA A 34 -35.72 -19.34 -123.96
CA ALA A 34 -35.17 -18.06 -124.33
C ALA A 34 -34.57 -17.35 -123.09
N SER A 35 -33.43 -16.71 -123.28
CA SER A 35 -32.66 -16.09 -122.19
C SER A 35 -32.84 -14.57 -122.22
N LEU A 36 -33.27 -14.00 -121.11
CA LEU A 36 -33.57 -12.57 -120.97
C LEU A 36 -32.48 -11.87 -120.15
N ILE A 37 -31.97 -10.75 -120.65
CA ILE A 37 -31.12 -9.82 -119.89
C ILE A 37 -31.95 -8.59 -119.53
N ILE A 38 -31.83 -8.15 -118.28
CA ILE A 38 -32.44 -6.93 -117.75
C ILE A 38 -31.38 -5.84 -117.67
N ASN A 39 -31.62 -4.72 -118.34
CA ASN A 39 -30.83 -3.49 -118.25
C ASN A 39 -31.70 -2.38 -117.65
N ALA A 40 -31.26 -1.72 -116.58
CA ALA A 40 -31.96 -0.54 -116.06
C ALA A 40 -31.58 0.71 -116.87
N GLY A 41 -32.52 1.62 -117.10
CA GLY A 41 -32.23 2.89 -117.79
C GLY A 41 -31.35 3.84 -116.96
N ASN A 42 -30.79 4.87 -117.61
CA ASN A 42 -29.79 5.84 -117.10
C ASN A 42 -30.23 6.74 -115.91
N SER A 43 -31.09 6.26 -115.02
CA SER A 43 -31.40 6.87 -113.72
C SER A 43 -31.26 5.88 -112.55
N ALA A 44 -30.74 4.68 -112.81
CA ALA A 44 -30.31 3.71 -111.81
C ALA A 44 -28.80 3.40 -111.97
N GLN A 45 -28.13 3.11 -110.86
CA GLN A 45 -26.71 2.71 -110.84
C GLN A 45 -26.49 1.39 -111.61
N ASN A 46 -25.32 1.25 -112.25
CA ASN A 46 -25.03 0.20 -113.24
C ASN A 46 -25.30 -1.23 -112.74
N CYS A 47 -26.06 -2.01 -113.51
CA CYS A 47 -26.19 -3.46 -113.33
C CYS A 47 -24.94 -4.18 -113.86
N SER A 48 -24.12 -4.77 -112.98
CA SER A 48 -22.94 -5.57 -113.37
C SER A 48 -23.04 -7.04 -112.93
N ASN A 49 -23.14 -7.92 -113.94
CA ASN A 49 -22.88 -9.37 -113.92
C ASN A 49 -23.49 -10.25 -112.80
N ALA A 50 -24.51 -11.00 -113.20
CA ALA A 50 -24.72 -12.41 -112.85
C ALA A 50 -24.79 -12.81 -111.35
N LEU A 51 -25.30 -11.95 -110.46
CA LEU A 51 -26.08 -12.37 -109.28
C LEU A 51 -27.03 -11.23 -108.85
N GLN A 52 -28.32 -11.54 -108.89
CA GLN A 52 -29.51 -10.71 -108.63
C GLN A 52 -29.36 -9.61 -107.55
N ASN A 53 -29.17 -8.33 -107.94
CA ASN A 53 -29.39 -7.16 -107.06
C ASN A 53 -29.40 -5.80 -107.80
N CYS A 54 -30.21 -5.63 -108.85
CA CYS A 54 -30.53 -4.29 -109.36
C CYS A 54 -31.78 -3.75 -108.65
N VAL A 55 -31.67 -2.58 -108.01
CA VAL A 55 -32.80 -1.88 -107.36
C VAL A 55 -33.29 -0.76 -108.28
N ILE A 56 -34.58 -0.73 -108.57
CA ILE A 56 -35.21 0.33 -109.37
C ILE A 56 -35.97 1.27 -108.46
N GLN A 57 -35.70 2.56 -108.59
CA GLN A 57 -36.47 3.60 -107.91
C GLN A 57 -37.74 3.93 -108.71
N ILE A 58 -38.89 3.93 -108.04
CA ILE A 58 -40.19 4.27 -108.62
C ILE A 58 -40.81 5.47 -107.91
N SER A 59 -41.46 6.34 -108.67
CA SER A 59 -42.05 7.61 -108.22
C SER A 59 -43.54 7.71 -108.61
N GLN A 60 -44.25 8.66 -108.00
CA GLN A 60 -45.59 9.05 -108.45
C GLN A 60 -45.51 9.93 -109.70
N ASN A 61 -46.53 9.89 -110.54
CA ASN A 61 -46.60 10.67 -111.77
C ASN A 61 -47.07 12.12 -111.49
N LEU A 62 -46.27 12.91 -110.73
CA LEU A 62 -46.54 14.32 -110.43
C LEU A 62 -45.36 15.25 -110.82
N PRO A 63 -45.61 16.54 -111.16
CA PRO A 63 -44.62 17.38 -111.84
C PRO A 63 -43.39 17.84 -111.02
N GLN A 64 -43.30 17.55 -109.73
CA GLN A 64 -42.21 18.06 -108.85
C GLN A 64 -41.55 17.00 -107.94
N CYS A 65 -41.53 15.73 -108.36
CA CYS A 65 -40.49 14.78 -107.95
C CYS A 65 -40.01 13.99 -109.18
N LEU A 66 -38.80 14.26 -109.69
CA LEU A 66 -38.15 13.45 -110.72
C LEU A 66 -36.87 12.85 -110.11
N PRO A 67 -36.59 11.55 -110.33
CA PRO A 67 -36.44 10.97 -111.68
C PRO A 67 -37.73 10.44 -112.32
N LYS A 68 -37.64 10.27 -113.64
CA LYS A 68 -38.67 9.64 -114.50
C LYS A 68 -39.05 8.24 -113.95
N PRO A 69 -40.25 7.73 -114.28
CA PRO A 69 -40.69 6.40 -113.84
C PRO A 69 -39.64 5.32 -114.09
N GLY A 70 -39.45 4.47 -113.08
CA GLY A 70 -38.46 3.40 -113.11
C GLY A 70 -38.79 2.40 -114.22
N ALA A 71 -37.86 2.23 -115.16
CA ALA A 71 -38.05 1.36 -116.32
C ALA A 71 -36.89 0.38 -116.49
N ILE A 72 -37.24 -0.87 -116.80
CA ILE A 72 -36.30 -1.87 -117.32
C ILE A 72 -36.41 -1.94 -118.84
N THR A 73 -35.27 -2.16 -119.47
CA THR A 73 -35.16 -2.69 -120.82
C THR A 73 -34.86 -4.18 -120.72
N ILE A 74 -35.67 -5.01 -121.37
CA ILE A 74 -35.51 -6.45 -121.45
C ILE A 74 -35.04 -6.80 -122.86
N THR A 75 -33.87 -7.43 -122.97
CA THR A 75 -33.28 -7.87 -124.24
C THR A 75 -33.35 -9.39 -124.33
N ASN A 76 -33.84 -9.93 -125.46
CA ASN A 76 -33.75 -11.36 -125.73
C ASN A 76 -32.33 -11.70 -126.23
N ASN A 77 -31.52 -12.31 -125.37
CA ASN A 77 -30.13 -12.67 -125.66
C ASN A 77 -29.95 -14.15 -126.03
N SER A 78 -31.02 -14.82 -126.48
CA SER A 78 -30.97 -16.19 -127.01
C SER A 78 -31.18 -16.24 -128.51
N ARG A 79 -30.94 -17.41 -129.12
CA ARG A 79 -31.13 -17.65 -130.55
C ARG A 79 -32.58 -17.97 -130.96
N ILE A 80 -33.52 -17.94 -130.01
CA ILE A 80 -34.93 -18.30 -130.19
C ILE A 80 -35.86 -17.18 -129.70
N VAL A 81 -37.09 -17.11 -130.23
CA VAL A 81 -38.08 -16.08 -129.90
C VAL A 81 -38.57 -16.24 -128.45
N ALA A 82 -38.61 -15.13 -127.70
CA ALA A 82 -39.16 -15.08 -126.34
C ALA A 82 -40.63 -14.64 -126.37
N ASN A 83 -41.52 -15.40 -125.73
CA ASN A 83 -42.97 -15.21 -125.88
C ASN A 83 -43.60 -14.66 -124.58
N ASN A 84 -44.52 -13.71 -124.73
CA ASN A 84 -45.38 -13.16 -123.66
C ASN A 84 -44.62 -12.77 -122.38
N ILE A 85 -43.61 -11.93 -122.51
CA ILE A 85 -42.78 -11.47 -121.38
C ILE A 85 -43.60 -10.58 -120.46
N GLN A 86 -43.65 -10.93 -119.17
CA GLN A 86 -44.30 -10.17 -118.11
C GLN A 86 -43.40 -10.05 -116.88
N ALA A 87 -43.77 -9.13 -115.99
CA ALA A 87 -43.18 -9.01 -114.65
C ALA A 87 -44.26 -9.28 -113.59
N SER A 88 -43.90 -9.90 -112.48
CA SER A 88 -44.82 -10.17 -111.37
C SER A 88 -44.08 -10.35 -110.04
N SER A 89 -44.76 -10.12 -108.93
CA SER A 89 -44.30 -10.45 -107.58
C SER A 89 -45.47 -10.88 -106.70
N ALA A 90 -45.18 -11.67 -105.68
CA ALA A 90 -46.15 -12.05 -104.64
C ALA A 90 -46.19 -11.04 -103.47
N ASP A 91 -45.35 -10.01 -103.49
CA ASP A 91 -45.32 -8.97 -102.46
C ASP A 91 -46.61 -8.14 -102.49
N SER A 92 -47.23 -7.94 -101.33
CA SER A 92 -48.47 -7.17 -101.21
C SER A 92 -48.32 -5.71 -101.66
N ASN A 93 -47.12 -5.12 -101.55
CA ASN A 93 -46.85 -3.77 -102.05
C ASN A 93 -46.80 -3.74 -103.58
N PHE A 94 -46.34 -4.82 -104.23
CA PHE A 94 -46.40 -4.94 -105.69
C PHE A 94 -47.85 -5.00 -106.17
N ILE A 95 -48.67 -5.82 -105.50
CA ILE A 95 -50.08 -6.04 -105.86
C ILE A 95 -50.94 -4.79 -105.61
N ASN A 96 -50.74 -4.11 -104.48
CA ASN A 96 -51.61 -3.02 -104.05
C ASN A 96 -51.17 -1.64 -104.57
N TYR A 97 -49.86 -1.42 -104.75
CA TYR A 97 -49.30 -0.07 -104.93
C TYR A 97 -48.48 0.13 -106.20
N VAL A 98 -48.06 -0.92 -106.91
CA VAL A 98 -47.29 -0.78 -108.16
C VAL A 98 -48.20 -0.83 -109.37
N VAL A 99 -48.13 0.20 -110.22
CA VAL A 99 -48.79 0.24 -111.53
C VAL A 99 -47.76 -0.07 -112.60
N GLN A 100 -47.96 -1.17 -113.32
CA GLN A 100 -47.08 -1.62 -114.39
C GLN A 100 -47.61 -1.24 -115.77
N ASN A 101 -46.75 -0.67 -116.62
CA ASN A 101 -46.99 -0.50 -118.04
C ASN A 101 -45.99 -1.37 -118.82
N ASN A 102 -46.49 -2.45 -119.44
CA ASN A 102 -45.68 -3.40 -120.20
C ASN A 102 -45.76 -3.11 -121.70
N SER A 103 -44.66 -2.63 -122.28
CA SER A 103 -44.56 -2.32 -123.72
C SER A 103 -43.83 -3.43 -124.50
N CYS A 104 -43.72 -4.64 -123.95
CA CYS A 104 -43.16 -5.79 -124.65
C CYS A 104 -44.17 -6.45 -125.60
N PRO A 105 -43.79 -6.76 -126.85
CA PRO A 105 -44.65 -7.50 -127.77
C PRO A 105 -44.83 -8.96 -127.32
N ALA A 106 -45.90 -9.60 -127.78
CA ALA A 106 -46.18 -11.02 -127.51
C ALA A 106 -45.06 -11.97 -128.00
N PHE A 107 -44.24 -11.53 -128.95
CA PHE A 107 -43.11 -12.27 -129.53
C PHE A 107 -41.90 -11.33 -129.67
N LEU A 108 -40.86 -11.53 -128.87
CA LEU A 108 -39.61 -10.75 -128.92
C LEU A 108 -38.51 -11.56 -129.60
N GLN A 109 -38.08 -11.11 -130.79
CA GLN A 109 -37.08 -11.77 -131.62
C GLN A 109 -35.67 -11.76 -130.97
N PRO A 110 -34.78 -12.69 -131.32
CA PRO A 110 -33.36 -12.64 -130.94
C PRO A 110 -32.72 -11.27 -131.17
N GLY A 111 -32.02 -10.74 -130.15
CA GLY A 111 -31.36 -9.44 -130.18
C GLY A 111 -32.26 -8.21 -130.05
N GLN A 112 -33.60 -8.36 -130.12
CA GLN A 112 -34.54 -7.26 -129.90
C GLN A 112 -34.70 -6.96 -128.41
N SER A 113 -35.10 -5.71 -128.12
CA SER A 113 -35.35 -5.23 -126.76
C SER A 113 -36.71 -4.56 -126.64
N CYS A 114 -37.33 -4.65 -125.46
CA CYS A 114 -38.56 -3.95 -125.10
C CYS A 114 -38.45 -3.34 -123.70
N SER A 115 -39.42 -2.53 -123.29
CA SER A 115 -39.41 -1.90 -121.96
C SER A 115 -40.65 -2.21 -121.12
N ILE A 116 -40.44 -2.35 -119.82
CA ILE A 116 -41.50 -2.35 -118.80
C ILE A 116 -41.23 -1.19 -117.86
N SER A 117 -42.23 -0.32 -117.70
CA SER A 117 -42.18 0.85 -116.80
C SER A 117 -43.06 0.61 -115.57
N PHE A 118 -42.60 1.08 -114.42
CA PHE A 118 -43.25 0.92 -113.12
C PHE A 118 -43.47 2.28 -112.45
N PHE A 119 -44.66 2.46 -111.88
CA PHE A 119 -45.08 3.64 -111.12
C PHE A 119 -45.63 3.19 -109.76
N THR A 120 -45.77 4.11 -108.82
CA THR A 120 -46.51 3.86 -107.57
C THR A 120 -47.66 4.85 -107.39
N ASN A 121 -48.73 4.42 -106.72
CA ASN A 121 -49.90 5.24 -106.36
C ASN A 121 -49.92 5.66 -104.88
N THR A 122 -48.95 5.24 -104.06
CA THR A 122 -48.84 5.60 -102.63
C THR A 122 -47.66 6.55 -102.37
N SER A 123 -47.76 7.36 -101.31
CA SER A 123 -46.70 8.27 -100.84
C SER A 123 -45.78 7.65 -99.79
N ILE A 124 -46.07 6.41 -99.37
CA ILE A 124 -45.30 5.66 -98.38
C ILE A 124 -44.09 5.00 -99.07
N ALA A 125 -42.91 5.08 -98.44
CA ALA A 125 -41.72 4.38 -98.91
C ALA A 125 -41.79 2.87 -98.64
N PHE A 126 -41.38 2.05 -99.60
CA PHE A 126 -41.36 0.58 -99.48
C PHE A 126 -40.25 -0.04 -100.34
N LEU A 127 -39.90 -1.30 -100.05
CA LEU A 127 -38.93 -2.10 -100.80
C LEU A 127 -39.56 -3.45 -101.14
N ILE A 128 -39.50 -3.85 -102.41
CA ILE A 128 -39.96 -5.15 -102.92
C ILE A 128 -38.73 -5.87 -103.47
N SER A 129 -38.46 -7.07 -102.95
CA SER A 129 -37.35 -7.91 -103.42
C SER A 129 -37.86 -9.00 -104.37
N ASN A 130 -36.99 -9.46 -105.27
CA ASN A 130 -37.23 -10.61 -106.15
C ASN A 130 -38.50 -10.52 -107.03
N VAL A 131 -38.70 -9.36 -107.67
CA VAL A 131 -39.69 -9.22 -108.76
C VAL A 131 -39.25 -10.11 -109.93
N LEU A 132 -40.11 -11.06 -110.30
CA LEU A 132 -39.86 -12.02 -111.37
C LEU A 132 -40.19 -11.39 -112.74
N VAL A 133 -39.26 -11.52 -113.69
CA VAL A 133 -39.48 -11.28 -115.12
C VAL A 133 -39.41 -12.61 -115.85
N LYS A 134 -40.46 -12.94 -116.61
CA LYS A 134 -40.59 -14.23 -117.29
C LYS A 134 -41.58 -14.17 -118.45
N GLY A 135 -41.26 -14.87 -119.55
CA GLY A 135 -42.18 -15.24 -120.62
C GLY A 135 -42.51 -16.73 -120.62
N THR A 136 -43.49 -17.15 -121.41
CA THR A 136 -44.02 -18.53 -121.38
C THR A 136 -42.98 -19.60 -121.74
N ASN A 137 -41.96 -19.24 -122.52
CA ASN A 137 -40.85 -20.10 -122.91
C ASN A 137 -39.46 -19.56 -122.47
N THR A 138 -39.37 -18.71 -121.45
CA THR A 138 -38.08 -18.11 -121.01
C THR A 138 -37.55 -18.72 -119.70
N SER A 139 -36.27 -18.47 -119.41
CA SER A 139 -35.73 -18.55 -118.05
C SER A 139 -36.36 -17.47 -117.14
N SER A 140 -36.31 -17.68 -115.82
CA SER A 140 -36.71 -16.68 -114.83
C SER A 140 -35.55 -15.73 -114.55
N THR A 141 -35.80 -14.42 -114.63
CA THR A 141 -34.83 -13.37 -114.23
C THR A 141 -35.47 -12.50 -113.13
N PHE A 142 -34.68 -11.93 -112.21
CA PHE A 142 -35.21 -11.20 -111.05
C PHE A 142 -34.51 -9.85 -110.82
N PHE A 143 -35.24 -8.91 -110.22
CA PHE A 143 -34.74 -7.61 -109.77
C PHE A 143 -35.50 -7.12 -108.53
N ASN A 144 -35.03 -6.04 -107.89
CA ASN A 144 -35.67 -5.42 -106.72
C ASN A 144 -36.22 -4.03 -107.07
N MET A 145 -37.20 -3.53 -106.33
CA MET A 145 -37.76 -2.18 -106.50
C MET A 145 -37.89 -1.45 -105.17
N GLN A 146 -37.64 -0.15 -105.17
CA GLN A 146 -37.76 0.71 -104.00
C GLN A 146 -38.58 1.97 -104.34
N ALA A 147 -39.56 2.30 -103.50
CA ALA A 147 -40.21 3.61 -103.49
C ALA A 147 -39.63 4.45 -102.35
N LEU A 148 -39.31 5.72 -102.64
CA LEU A 148 -38.82 6.69 -101.67
C LEU A 148 -39.89 7.77 -101.43
N ALA A 149 -40.04 8.24 -100.20
CA ALA A 149 -40.95 9.33 -99.87
C ALA A 149 -40.33 10.69 -100.24
N CYS A 150 -41.08 11.56 -100.91
CA CYS A 150 -40.65 12.94 -101.14
C CYS A 150 -40.76 13.76 -99.83
N ALA A 151 -39.68 14.44 -99.45
CA ALA A 151 -39.69 15.35 -98.30
C ALA A 151 -40.44 16.66 -98.63
N THR A 152 -41.15 17.22 -97.65
CA THR A 152 -41.81 18.53 -97.78
C THR A 152 -40.83 19.68 -97.52
N PRO A 153 -41.03 20.88 -98.10
CA PRO A 153 -40.22 22.05 -97.79
C PRO A 153 -40.35 22.46 -96.31
N GLN A 154 -39.22 22.66 -95.63
CA GLN A 154 -39.17 23.12 -94.23
C GLN A 154 -38.46 24.47 -94.12
N ALA A 155 -38.88 25.28 -93.15
CA ALA A 155 -38.30 26.59 -92.87
C ALA A 155 -37.08 26.48 -91.92
N GLU A 156 -36.25 27.52 -91.85
CA GLU A 156 -35.06 27.54 -90.99
C GLU A 156 -35.01 28.84 -90.19
N LEU A 157 -34.77 28.75 -88.88
CA LEU A 157 -34.75 29.88 -87.96
C LEU A 157 -33.33 30.20 -87.49
N SER A 158 -33.08 31.48 -87.24
CA SER A 158 -31.92 31.98 -86.48
C SER A 158 -32.40 32.96 -85.41
N ALA A 159 -31.67 33.10 -84.30
CA ALA A 159 -32.03 34.01 -83.22
C ALA A 159 -30.82 34.78 -82.67
N THR A 160 -31.02 36.05 -82.33
CA THR A 160 -30.01 36.92 -81.74
C THR A 160 -30.60 37.83 -80.65
N PRO A 161 -29.92 37.98 -79.50
CA PRO A 161 -28.76 37.21 -79.04
C PRO A 161 -29.14 35.75 -78.68
N THR A 162 -28.16 34.85 -78.72
CA THR A 162 -28.33 33.43 -78.30
C THR A 162 -28.20 33.23 -76.79
N THR A 163 -27.84 34.27 -76.04
CA THR A 163 -27.83 34.29 -74.58
C THR A 163 -28.51 35.55 -74.03
N VAL A 164 -29.19 35.40 -72.90
CA VAL A 164 -29.91 36.48 -72.21
C VAL A 164 -29.53 36.46 -70.73
N ASN A 165 -29.05 37.59 -70.21
CA ASN A 165 -28.76 37.75 -68.79
C ASN A 165 -29.82 38.67 -68.17
N LEU A 166 -30.50 38.15 -67.15
CA LEU A 166 -31.55 38.82 -66.39
C LEU A 166 -31.08 39.08 -64.96
N ILE A 167 -31.66 40.12 -64.35
CA ILE A 167 -31.49 40.41 -62.92
C ILE A 167 -32.89 40.34 -62.29
N THR A 168 -33.03 39.64 -61.19
CA THR A 168 -34.32 39.47 -60.49
C THR A 168 -34.94 40.82 -60.15
N GLY A 169 -36.17 41.07 -60.61
CA GLY A 169 -36.85 42.38 -60.51
C GLY A 169 -36.32 43.49 -61.43
N GLY A 170 -35.43 43.18 -62.37
CA GLY A 170 -34.86 44.12 -63.35
C GLY A 170 -35.69 44.24 -64.64
N SER A 171 -35.09 44.85 -65.68
CA SER A 171 -35.74 45.05 -66.98
C SER A 171 -35.78 43.78 -67.83
N SER A 172 -36.86 43.62 -68.60
CA SER A 172 -37.02 42.56 -69.61
C SER A 172 -36.03 42.72 -70.77
N GLN A 173 -35.68 41.60 -71.41
CA GLN A 173 -34.75 41.53 -72.55
C GLN A 173 -35.42 40.87 -73.76
N ASN A 174 -35.10 41.34 -74.97
CA ASN A 174 -35.70 40.85 -76.21
C ASN A 174 -34.71 39.99 -77.01
N VAL A 175 -35.19 38.88 -77.56
CA VAL A 175 -34.50 38.07 -78.57
C VAL A 175 -35.25 38.21 -79.89
N THR A 176 -34.53 38.56 -80.95
CA THR A 176 -35.07 38.64 -82.30
C THR A 176 -34.86 37.30 -83.01
N VAL A 177 -35.92 36.74 -83.57
CA VAL A 177 -35.93 35.46 -84.30
C VAL A 177 -36.27 35.75 -85.76
N THR A 178 -35.44 35.26 -86.67
CA THR A 178 -35.53 35.51 -88.12
C THR A 178 -35.70 34.19 -88.86
N ASN A 179 -36.65 34.14 -89.79
CA ASN A 179 -36.72 33.03 -90.75
C ASN A 179 -35.66 33.26 -91.84
N ILE A 180 -34.59 32.47 -91.80
CA ILE A 180 -33.49 32.47 -92.77
C ILE A 180 -33.71 31.46 -93.91
N GLY A 181 -34.75 30.63 -93.82
CA GLY A 181 -35.13 29.67 -94.84
C GLY A 181 -36.00 30.27 -95.96
N ASN A 182 -36.11 29.53 -97.07
CA ASN A 182 -36.80 29.98 -98.30
C ASN A 182 -38.32 29.70 -98.31
N VAL A 183 -38.91 29.25 -97.19
CA VAL A 183 -40.36 29.00 -97.04
C VAL A 183 -40.86 29.55 -95.70
N ASN A 184 -42.15 29.86 -95.61
CA ASN A 184 -42.76 30.43 -94.39
C ASN A 184 -42.59 29.50 -93.18
N ALA A 185 -42.12 30.03 -92.06
CA ALA A 185 -42.11 29.36 -90.77
C ALA A 185 -43.46 29.58 -90.06
N ASN A 186 -44.21 28.51 -89.86
CA ASN A 186 -45.56 28.57 -89.29
C ASN A 186 -45.52 28.33 -87.79
N ASN A 187 -46.34 29.07 -87.03
CA ASN A 187 -46.52 28.93 -85.59
C ASN A 187 -45.20 28.92 -84.80
N VAL A 188 -44.33 29.91 -85.03
CA VAL A 188 -43.07 30.05 -84.29
C VAL A 188 -43.38 30.32 -82.81
N GLN A 189 -43.02 29.38 -81.95
CA GLN A 189 -43.23 29.43 -80.50
C GLN A 189 -41.92 29.13 -79.77
N ALA A 190 -41.82 29.60 -78.54
CA ALA A 190 -40.70 29.33 -77.65
C ALA A 190 -41.20 28.60 -76.40
N THR A 191 -40.50 27.53 -76.04
CA THR A 191 -40.78 26.70 -74.87
C THR A 191 -39.62 26.86 -73.89
N LEU A 192 -39.90 27.40 -72.70
CA LEU A 192 -38.95 27.42 -71.60
C LEU A 192 -38.78 26.01 -71.04
N ALA A 193 -37.53 25.55 -70.90
CA ALA A 193 -37.23 24.39 -70.08
C ALA A 193 -37.68 24.68 -68.63
N SER A 194 -38.42 23.73 -68.03
CA SER A 194 -39.05 23.92 -66.73
C SER A 194 -38.02 24.27 -65.66
N SER A 195 -38.14 25.47 -65.10
CA SER A 195 -37.25 25.96 -64.06
C SER A 195 -38.06 26.80 -63.06
N ASN A 196 -37.71 26.73 -61.77
CA ASN A 196 -38.41 27.46 -60.72
C ASN A 196 -38.05 28.96 -60.69
N LEU A 197 -37.53 29.51 -61.80
CA LEU A 197 -37.01 30.88 -61.87
C LEU A 197 -38.13 31.93 -61.91
N GLY A 198 -39.31 31.57 -62.45
CA GLY A 198 -40.46 32.48 -62.55
C GLY A 198 -40.41 33.44 -63.76
N ILE A 199 -39.46 33.23 -64.68
CA ILE A 199 -39.28 34.02 -65.90
C ILE A 199 -40.55 33.98 -66.75
N MET A 200 -41.09 35.15 -67.10
CA MET A 200 -42.24 35.27 -68.01
C MET A 200 -41.77 35.46 -69.46
N LEU A 201 -42.45 34.79 -70.38
CA LEU A 201 -42.19 34.83 -71.82
C LEU A 201 -43.38 35.45 -72.55
N THR A 202 -43.12 36.41 -73.44
CA THR A 202 -44.12 36.97 -74.36
C THR A 202 -43.65 36.77 -75.80
N ASN A 203 -44.54 36.26 -76.65
CA ASN A 203 -44.28 35.95 -78.07
C ASN A 203 -45.02 36.95 -78.96
N ASN A 204 -44.29 37.71 -79.77
CA ASN A 204 -44.84 38.67 -80.74
C ASN A 204 -44.72 38.17 -82.20
N CYS A 205 -44.48 36.88 -82.42
CA CYS A 205 -44.42 36.30 -83.76
C CYS A 205 -45.81 36.10 -84.38
N PRO A 206 -46.01 36.44 -85.66
CA PRO A 206 -47.23 36.12 -86.39
C PRO A 206 -47.38 34.61 -86.59
N SER A 207 -48.61 34.15 -86.89
CA SER A 207 -48.91 32.73 -87.18
C SER A 207 -48.14 32.18 -88.38
N THR A 208 -47.68 33.04 -89.29
CA THR A 208 -46.76 32.71 -90.39
C THR A 208 -45.68 33.79 -90.49
N LEU A 209 -44.41 33.38 -90.43
CA LEU A 209 -43.23 34.24 -90.54
C LEU A 209 -42.57 34.01 -91.90
N ALA A 210 -42.63 35.00 -92.79
CA ALA A 210 -42.13 34.88 -94.16
C ALA A 210 -40.58 34.82 -94.23
N PRO A 211 -39.99 34.26 -95.29
CA PRO A 211 -38.55 34.31 -95.55
C PRO A 211 -37.95 35.70 -95.38
N ASN A 212 -36.80 35.78 -94.72
CA ASN A 212 -36.08 37.01 -94.40
C ASN A 212 -36.85 38.03 -93.53
N THR A 213 -37.91 37.60 -92.84
CA THR A 213 -38.62 38.43 -91.84
C THR A 213 -38.35 37.94 -90.42
N SER A 214 -38.50 38.86 -89.46
CA SER A 214 -38.17 38.65 -88.05
C SER A 214 -39.33 38.99 -87.12
N CYS A 215 -39.35 38.36 -85.96
CA CYS A 215 -40.23 38.66 -84.84
C CYS A 215 -39.44 38.64 -83.52
N GLN A 216 -40.08 38.99 -82.40
CA GLN A 216 -39.41 39.06 -81.10
C GLN A 216 -40.10 38.20 -80.03
N PHE A 217 -39.26 37.62 -79.17
CA PHE A 217 -39.63 37.06 -77.88
C PHE A 217 -39.07 37.95 -76.77
N THR A 218 -39.90 38.34 -75.81
CA THR A 218 -39.51 39.12 -74.63
C THR A 218 -39.43 38.20 -73.42
N PHE A 219 -38.30 38.22 -72.72
CA PHE A 219 -38.05 37.51 -71.48
C PHE A 219 -38.03 38.51 -70.31
N THR A 220 -38.98 38.39 -69.40
CA THR A 220 -39.09 39.23 -68.20
C THR A 220 -38.53 38.47 -66.99
N PRO A 221 -37.65 39.07 -66.17
CA PRO A 221 -37.09 38.41 -64.98
C PRO A 221 -38.16 37.88 -64.04
N GLY A 222 -37.88 36.76 -63.41
CA GLY A 222 -38.71 36.16 -62.38
C GLY A 222 -38.32 36.62 -60.97
N SER A 223 -38.28 35.65 -60.05
CA SER A 223 -38.07 35.87 -58.62
C SER A 223 -36.89 35.11 -58.02
N ASN A 224 -36.25 34.22 -58.78
CA ASN A 224 -35.16 33.35 -58.29
C ASN A 224 -33.97 33.34 -59.25
N ALA A 225 -32.75 33.29 -58.70
CA ALA A 225 -31.52 33.14 -59.49
C ALA A 225 -31.34 31.70 -60.01
N GLY A 226 -30.70 31.58 -61.17
CA GLY A 226 -30.30 30.32 -61.79
C GLY A 226 -30.26 30.41 -63.31
N SER A 227 -30.11 29.27 -63.98
CA SER A 227 -30.03 29.20 -65.44
C SER A 227 -31.09 28.26 -66.02
N THR A 228 -31.68 28.64 -67.14
CA THR A 228 -32.56 27.79 -67.95
C THR A 228 -32.29 28.00 -69.44
N THR A 229 -32.93 27.22 -70.30
CA THR A 229 -32.92 27.40 -71.75
C THR A 229 -34.33 27.61 -72.28
N ALA A 230 -34.46 28.45 -73.31
CA ALA A 230 -35.70 28.56 -74.10
C ALA A 230 -35.45 28.04 -75.51
N THR A 231 -36.22 27.04 -75.93
CA THR A 231 -36.11 26.43 -77.26
C THR A 231 -37.18 27.02 -78.17
N ILE A 232 -36.78 27.62 -79.28
CA ILE A 232 -37.66 28.30 -80.23
C ILE A 232 -37.77 27.46 -81.51
N ALA A 233 -38.99 27.12 -81.93
CA ALA A 233 -39.26 26.31 -83.13
C ALA A 233 -40.61 26.69 -83.77
N GLY A 234 -40.77 26.41 -85.05
CA GLY A 234 -42.06 26.48 -85.76
C GLY A 234 -42.58 25.07 -86.09
N SER A 235 -43.87 24.94 -86.40
CA SER A 235 -44.50 23.65 -86.70
C SER A 235 -44.02 22.99 -88.00
N ASN A 236 -43.21 23.68 -88.80
CA ASN A 236 -42.59 23.19 -90.04
C ASN A 236 -41.11 23.63 -90.17
N THR A 237 -40.41 23.91 -89.07
CA THR A 237 -38.98 24.28 -89.12
C THR A 237 -38.08 23.05 -89.03
N ILE A 238 -36.99 23.05 -89.80
CA ILE A 238 -36.00 21.97 -89.81
C ILE A 238 -35.09 21.99 -88.58
N ASN A 239 -34.92 23.18 -87.99
CA ASN A 239 -34.14 23.41 -86.79
C ASN A 239 -35.00 24.03 -85.67
N SER A 240 -34.43 24.01 -84.46
CA SER A 240 -34.88 24.81 -83.33
C SER A 240 -33.69 25.59 -82.78
N VAL A 241 -33.93 26.80 -82.28
CA VAL A 241 -32.88 27.67 -81.74
C VAL A 241 -32.99 27.72 -80.22
N SER A 242 -31.90 27.36 -79.54
CA SER A 242 -31.83 27.39 -78.08
C SER A 242 -31.21 28.70 -77.58
N ILE A 243 -31.93 29.40 -76.71
CA ILE A 243 -31.46 30.59 -76.00
C ILE A 243 -31.03 30.18 -74.59
N GLY A 244 -29.79 30.46 -74.20
CA GLY A 244 -29.33 30.30 -72.83
C GLY A 244 -29.72 31.50 -71.96
N ILE A 245 -30.46 31.30 -70.88
CA ILE A 245 -30.97 32.36 -70.02
C ILE A 245 -30.39 32.19 -68.61
N THR A 246 -29.74 33.23 -68.09
CA THR A 246 -29.24 33.25 -66.71
C THR A 246 -29.87 34.41 -65.95
N GLU A 247 -30.52 34.13 -64.83
CA GLU A 247 -31.05 35.14 -63.91
C GLU A 247 -30.19 35.21 -62.65
N THR A 248 -29.91 36.43 -62.18
CA THR A 248 -29.07 36.68 -60.99
C THR A 248 -29.76 37.62 -60.00
N ILE A 249 -29.59 37.34 -58.70
CA ILE A 249 -30.08 38.21 -57.61
C ILE A 249 -29.08 39.35 -57.39
N PRO A 250 -29.53 40.62 -57.24
CA PRO A 250 -28.69 41.74 -56.84
C PRO A 250 -27.88 41.43 -55.57
N GLN A 251 -26.57 41.47 -55.68
CA GLN A 251 -25.67 41.16 -54.57
C GLN A 251 -25.31 42.41 -53.77
N ALA A 252 -25.46 42.34 -52.45
CA ALA A 252 -25.02 43.39 -51.54
C ALA A 252 -23.51 43.26 -51.22
N LYS A 253 -22.92 44.30 -50.62
CA LYS A 253 -21.52 44.29 -50.19
C LYS A 253 -21.41 44.84 -48.78
N LEU A 254 -20.76 44.11 -47.88
CA LEU A 254 -20.62 44.52 -46.48
C LEU A 254 -19.24 45.10 -46.19
N SER A 255 -19.20 46.02 -45.23
CA SER A 255 -18.01 46.45 -44.50
C SER A 255 -18.27 46.28 -43.01
N ALA A 256 -17.24 46.02 -42.21
CA ALA A 256 -17.37 45.94 -40.76
C ALA A 256 -16.17 46.63 -40.07
N SER A 257 -16.42 47.28 -38.93
CA SER A 257 -15.39 47.97 -38.14
C SER A 257 -15.71 47.92 -36.63
N PRO A 258 -14.72 47.64 -35.76
CA PRO A 258 -13.35 47.25 -36.09
C PRO A 258 -13.28 45.82 -36.68
N THR A 259 -12.22 45.51 -37.43
CA THR A 259 -11.96 44.16 -37.97
C THR A 259 -11.24 43.24 -36.98
N THR A 260 -10.81 43.76 -35.83
CA THR A 260 -10.29 42.99 -34.70
C THR A 260 -10.92 43.46 -33.40
N ILE A 261 -11.22 42.52 -32.51
CA ILE A 261 -11.69 42.78 -31.14
C ILE A 261 -10.89 41.95 -30.14
N ASN A 262 -10.63 42.54 -28.97
CA ASN A 262 -9.84 41.93 -27.90
C ASN A 262 -10.72 41.78 -26.67
N LEU A 263 -11.27 40.60 -26.47
CA LEU A 263 -12.11 40.27 -25.33
C LEU A 263 -11.25 39.89 -24.12
N THR A 264 -11.82 40.05 -22.93
CA THR A 264 -11.22 39.63 -21.67
C THR A 264 -12.24 38.80 -20.93
N TYR A 265 -11.83 37.63 -20.41
CA TYR A 265 -12.71 36.73 -19.68
C TYR A 265 -13.40 37.47 -18.50
N GLY A 266 -14.73 37.37 -18.42
CA GLY A 266 -15.55 38.12 -17.44
C GLY A 266 -15.65 39.63 -17.66
N GLY A 267 -15.08 40.16 -18.74
CA GLY A 267 -15.11 41.57 -19.11
C GLY A 267 -16.36 42.01 -19.88
N ALA A 268 -16.36 43.25 -20.36
CA ALA A 268 -17.46 43.79 -21.16
C ALA A 268 -17.49 43.20 -22.58
N ALA A 269 -18.70 43.00 -23.11
CA ALA A 269 -18.92 42.64 -24.50
C ALA A 269 -18.49 43.77 -25.45
N GLN A 270 -18.02 43.43 -26.65
CA GLN A 270 -17.62 44.38 -27.69
C GLN A 270 -18.48 44.24 -28.94
N SER A 271 -18.83 45.36 -29.56
CA SER A 271 -19.67 45.41 -30.76
C SER A 271 -18.87 45.81 -31.99
N VAL A 272 -19.20 45.18 -33.12
CA VAL A 272 -18.69 45.50 -34.45
C VAL A 272 -19.82 46.12 -35.27
N ALA A 273 -19.57 47.33 -35.78
CA ALA A 273 -20.49 48.01 -36.68
C ALA A 273 -20.41 47.37 -38.07
N VAL A 274 -21.53 46.88 -38.60
CA VAL A 274 -21.64 46.29 -39.94
C VAL A 274 -22.46 47.23 -40.81
N THR A 275 -21.93 47.61 -41.98
CA THR A 275 -22.58 48.57 -42.89
C THR A 275 -22.69 47.96 -44.29
N ASN A 276 -23.87 48.09 -44.90
CA ASN A 276 -24.06 47.73 -46.30
C ASN A 276 -23.53 48.85 -47.19
N ILE A 277 -22.37 48.62 -47.80
CA ILE A 277 -21.68 49.52 -48.73
C ILE A 277 -21.98 49.19 -50.21
N GLY A 278 -22.93 48.27 -50.46
CA GLY A 278 -23.41 47.90 -51.79
C GLY A 278 -24.70 48.63 -52.16
N ASN A 279 -25.04 48.59 -53.46
CA ASN A 279 -26.24 49.24 -54.01
C ASN A 279 -27.50 48.37 -53.92
N ALA A 280 -27.40 47.14 -53.38
CA ALA A 280 -28.51 46.21 -53.18
C ALA A 280 -28.72 45.96 -51.68
N ASN A 281 -29.93 45.62 -51.26
CA ASN A 281 -30.25 45.27 -49.87
C ASN A 281 -29.47 44.01 -49.44
N ALA A 282 -28.84 44.03 -48.27
CA ALA A 282 -28.22 42.85 -47.67
C ALA A 282 -29.23 42.14 -46.77
N ASN A 283 -29.58 40.90 -47.11
CA ASN A 283 -30.59 40.13 -46.39
C ASN A 283 -29.94 39.24 -45.33
N ASN A 284 -30.58 39.13 -44.16
CA ASN A 284 -30.22 38.22 -43.05
C ASN A 284 -28.72 38.28 -42.67
N VAL A 285 -28.21 39.48 -42.38
CA VAL A 285 -26.80 39.67 -41.99
C VAL A 285 -26.53 39.04 -40.62
N LEU A 286 -25.64 38.05 -40.59
CA LEU A 286 -25.28 37.27 -39.40
C LEU A 286 -23.75 37.13 -39.30
N ALA A 287 -23.25 36.90 -38.07
CA ALA A 287 -21.89 36.48 -37.82
C ALA A 287 -21.84 35.03 -37.36
N THR A 288 -20.97 34.24 -37.99
CA THR A 288 -20.72 32.83 -37.65
C THR A 288 -19.31 32.68 -37.08
N LEU A 289 -19.16 32.08 -35.89
CA LEU A 289 -17.85 31.76 -35.32
C LEU A 289 -17.23 30.56 -36.05
N ASN A 290 -15.99 30.72 -36.52
CA ASN A 290 -15.26 29.67 -37.25
C ASN A 290 -14.70 28.59 -36.29
N SER A 291 -14.52 28.91 -35.00
CA SER A 291 -14.40 27.92 -33.93
C SER A 291 -15.16 28.40 -32.68
N PRO A 292 -16.19 27.67 -32.22
CA PRO A 292 -16.97 28.03 -31.04
C PRO A 292 -16.31 27.57 -29.71
N THR A 293 -15.12 26.97 -29.76
CA THR A 293 -14.45 26.34 -28.59
C THR A 293 -14.09 27.31 -27.46
N LEU A 294 -14.15 28.62 -27.68
CA LEU A 294 -13.89 29.63 -26.66
C LEU A 294 -15.13 29.98 -25.82
N GLY A 295 -16.33 29.55 -26.21
CA GLY A 295 -17.58 29.86 -25.48
C GLY A 295 -18.16 31.26 -25.73
N ILE A 296 -17.56 32.04 -26.65
CA ILE A 296 -18.00 33.39 -27.02
C ILE A 296 -19.44 33.36 -27.53
N MET A 297 -20.31 34.19 -26.95
CA MET A 297 -21.69 34.36 -27.40
C MET A 297 -21.81 35.52 -28.40
N VAL A 298 -22.60 35.31 -29.45
CA VAL A 298 -22.83 36.31 -30.51
C VAL A 298 -24.30 36.72 -30.49
N SER A 299 -24.54 38.03 -30.45
CA SER A 299 -25.88 38.62 -30.66
C SER A 299 -25.83 39.66 -31.77
N SER A 300 -26.94 39.89 -32.46
CA SER A 300 -27.04 40.82 -33.58
C SER A 300 -28.32 41.65 -33.45
N ASN A 301 -28.23 42.95 -33.74
CA ASN A 301 -29.41 43.79 -33.92
C ASN A 301 -29.70 44.10 -35.41
N CYS A 302 -29.02 43.40 -36.33
CA CYS A 302 -29.22 43.60 -37.77
C CYS A 302 -30.65 43.20 -38.18
N PRO A 303 -31.37 44.07 -38.93
CA PRO A 303 -32.67 43.73 -39.47
C PRO A 303 -32.56 42.61 -40.52
N SER A 304 -33.67 41.92 -40.80
CA SER A 304 -33.75 40.90 -41.86
C SER A 304 -33.41 41.45 -43.25
N VAL A 305 -33.57 42.76 -43.45
CA VAL A 305 -33.19 43.49 -44.67
C VAL A 305 -32.42 44.76 -44.28
N LEU A 306 -31.12 44.79 -44.55
CA LEU A 306 -30.25 45.95 -44.34
C LEU A 306 -30.09 46.73 -45.65
N LEU A 307 -30.75 47.88 -45.74
CA LEU A 307 -30.75 48.75 -46.91
C LEU A 307 -29.33 49.27 -47.27
N PRO A 308 -29.06 49.68 -48.52
CA PRO A 308 -27.85 50.41 -48.90
C PRO A 308 -27.56 51.59 -47.97
N ASN A 309 -26.29 51.72 -47.55
CA ASN A 309 -25.81 52.65 -46.51
C ASN A 309 -26.40 52.45 -45.10
N GLY A 310 -27.28 51.45 -44.90
CA GLY A 310 -27.76 51.03 -43.60
C GLY A 310 -26.66 50.37 -42.77
N SER A 311 -26.71 50.55 -41.45
CA SER A 311 -25.74 50.01 -40.50
C SER A 311 -26.44 49.32 -39.32
N CYS A 312 -25.80 48.29 -38.77
CA CYS A 312 -26.22 47.55 -37.59
C CYS A 312 -25.00 47.14 -36.74
N GLN A 313 -25.24 46.51 -35.59
CA GLN A 313 -24.23 46.08 -34.64
C GLN A 313 -24.33 44.58 -34.39
N ILE A 314 -23.18 43.91 -34.40
CA ILE A 314 -23.02 42.53 -33.93
C ILE A 314 -22.14 42.57 -32.68
N THR A 315 -22.66 42.02 -31.57
CA THR A 315 -22.02 42.08 -30.25
C THR A 315 -21.50 40.70 -29.85
N PHE A 316 -20.23 40.66 -29.47
CA PHE A 316 -19.50 39.49 -29.01
C PHE A 316 -19.27 39.60 -27.50
N THR A 317 -19.85 38.68 -26.74
CA THR A 317 -19.67 38.56 -25.29
C THR A 317 -18.53 37.58 -25.00
N PRO A 318 -17.58 37.91 -24.09
CA PRO A 318 -16.51 37.00 -23.68
C PRO A 318 -17.04 35.61 -23.29
N GLY A 319 -16.26 34.59 -23.62
CA GLY A 319 -16.58 33.19 -23.37
C GLY A 319 -15.99 32.70 -22.05
N SER A 320 -15.27 31.57 -22.11
CA SER A 320 -14.74 30.86 -20.95
C SER A 320 -13.27 30.45 -21.05
N SER A 321 -12.59 30.76 -22.16
CA SER A 321 -11.27 30.22 -22.48
C SER A 321 -10.41 31.26 -23.20
N ALA A 322 -9.13 31.38 -22.85
CA ALA A 322 -8.19 32.17 -23.64
C ALA A 322 -7.93 31.54 -25.01
N GLY A 323 -7.70 32.38 -26.02
CA GLY A 323 -7.31 31.95 -27.36
C GLY A 323 -7.70 32.96 -28.42
N SER A 324 -7.45 32.60 -29.68
CA SER A 324 -7.86 33.39 -30.85
C SER A 324 -8.82 32.59 -31.72
N THR A 325 -9.92 33.21 -32.12
CA THR A 325 -10.86 32.68 -33.12
C THR A 325 -11.15 33.75 -34.18
N THR A 326 -11.91 33.40 -35.20
CA THR A 326 -12.42 34.36 -36.19
C THR A 326 -13.93 34.21 -36.31
N ALA A 327 -14.61 35.34 -36.47
CA ALA A 327 -16.03 35.36 -36.86
C ALA A 327 -16.14 35.81 -38.32
N THR A 328 -17.05 35.20 -39.06
CA THR A 328 -17.32 35.51 -40.47
C THR A 328 -18.67 36.20 -40.57
N ILE A 329 -18.69 37.48 -40.94
CA ILE A 329 -19.93 38.25 -41.12
C ILE A 329 -20.37 38.17 -42.58
N ALA A 330 -21.59 37.72 -42.85
CA ALA A 330 -22.17 37.63 -44.19
C ALA A 330 -23.69 37.76 -44.16
N GLY A 331 -24.29 38.12 -45.31
CA GLY A 331 -25.73 38.02 -45.55
C GLY A 331 -26.05 36.97 -46.61
N SER A 332 -27.30 36.58 -46.77
CA SER A 332 -27.71 35.52 -47.70
C SER A 332 -27.58 35.89 -49.19
N ASN A 333 -27.26 37.14 -49.52
CA ASN A 333 -27.02 37.65 -50.87
C ASN A 333 -25.82 38.64 -50.94
N THR A 334 -24.79 38.45 -50.12
CA THR A 334 -23.60 39.33 -50.10
C THR A 334 -22.44 38.77 -50.90
N VAL A 335 -21.81 39.58 -51.77
CA VAL A 335 -20.63 39.17 -52.58
C VAL A 335 -19.40 38.81 -51.73
N ASN A 336 -19.34 39.33 -50.51
CA ASN A 336 -18.20 39.17 -49.62
C ASN A 336 -18.67 38.80 -48.22
N SER A 337 -17.87 37.97 -47.56
CA SER A 337 -17.86 37.90 -46.10
C SER A 337 -16.80 38.85 -45.54
N VAL A 338 -17.01 39.34 -44.32
CA VAL A 338 -16.04 40.16 -43.59
C VAL A 338 -15.53 39.36 -42.39
N PRO A 339 -14.25 38.95 -42.36
CA PRO A 339 -13.68 38.27 -41.21
C PRO A 339 -13.36 39.27 -40.09
N ILE A 340 -13.71 38.91 -38.86
CA ILE A 340 -13.35 39.60 -37.63
C ILE A 340 -12.38 38.71 -36.85
N GLY A 341 -11.19 39.22 -36.55
CA GLY A 341 -10.25 38.57 -35.64
C GLY A 341 -10.67 38.79 -34.19
N ILE A 342 -10.82 37.71 -33.42
CA ILE A 342 -11.24 37.79 -32.01
C ILE A 342 -10.15 37.14 -31.17
N THR A 343 -9.52 37.92 -30.29
CA THR A 343 -8.60 37.39 -29.28
C THR A 343 -9.26 37.50 -27.92
N GLU A 344 -9.44 36.40 -27.21
CA GLU A 344 -9.86 36.39 -25.81
C GLU A 344 -8.66 36.12 -24.91
N THR A 345 -8.50 37.00 -23.92
CA THR A 345 -7.41 36.93 -22.94
C THR A 345 -7.99 36.69 -21.55
N ILE A 346 -7.34 35.83 -20.75
CA ILE A 346 -7.63 35.70 -19.32
C ILE A 346 -6.63 36.60 -18.58
N PRO A 347 -7.07 37.49 -17.67
CA PRO A 347 -6.14 38.28 -16.87
C PRO A 347 -5.25 37.38 -16.00
N PRO A 348 -3.94 37.67 -15.87
CA PRO A 348 -3.09 36.95 -14.93
C PRO A 348 -3.54 37.24 -13.49
N THR A 349 -3.46 36.24 -12.62
CA THR A 349 -3.76 36.37 -11.19
C THR A 349 -2.68 35.66 -10.35
N THR A 350 -2.78 35.77 -9.03
CA THR A 350 -1.74 35.30 -8.11
C THR A 350 -2.32 34.31 -7.09
N LEU A 351 -1.68 33.16 -6.96
CA LEU A 351 -1.96 32.15 -5.94
C LEU A 351 -1.01 32.31 -4.73
N SER A 352 -1.52 31.92 -3.56
CA SER A 352 -0.76 31.66 -2.35
C SER A 352 -1.13 30.27 -1.82
N VAL A 353 -0.23 29.62 -1.08
CA VAL A 353 -0.49 28.29 -0.48
C VAL A 353 -0.14 28.30 1.00
N THR A 354 -1.02 27.72 1.83
CA THR A 354 -0.87 27.65 3.28
C THR A 354 -1.14 26.21 3.76
N PRO A 355 -0.18 25.55 4.44
CA PRO A 355 1.20 26.01 4.67
C PRO A 355 2.05 26.00 3.38
N SER A 356 3.14 26.78 3.35
CA SER A 356 4.12 26.77 2.26
C SER A 356 5.08 25.56 2.29
N SER A 357 5.12 24.85 3.42
CA SER A 357 5.86 23.62 3.59
C SER A 357 5.19 22.71 4.62
N PHE A 358 5.32 21.39 4.47
CA PHE A 358 4.89 20.44 5.48
C PHE A 358 5.88 19.27 5.65
N THR A 359 5.82 18.66 6.84
CA THR A 359 6.49 17.38 7.12
C THR A 359 5.44 16.41 7.64
N THR A 360 5.35 15.23 7.03
CA THR A 360 4.40 14.17 7.40
C THR A 360 5.07 12.79 7.37
N THR A 361 4.38 11.74 7.79
CA THR A 361 4.84 10.35 7.66
C THR A 361 4.06 9.60 6.57
N ILE A 362 4.62 8.51 6.06
CA ILE A 362 3.91 7.58 5.15
C ILE A 362 2.54 7.20 5.73
N GLY A 363 1.51 7.16 4.87
CA GLY A 363 0.14 6.80 5.25
C GLY A 363 -0.69 7.92 5.91
N GLN A 364 -0.10 9.05 6.29
CA GLN A 364 -0.84 10.22 6.77
C GLN A 364 -1.25 11.12 5.59
N SER A 365 -2.46 11.69 5.67
CA SER A 365 -2.96 12.68 4.71
C SER A 365 -2.64 14.10 5.18
N GLN A 366 -2.11 14.95 4.29
CA GLN A 366 -1.83 16.36 4.59
C GLN A 366 -2.70 17.29 3.76
N LEU A 367 -3.42 18.18 4.42
CA LEU A 367 -4.23 19.23 3.80
C LEU A 367 -3.37 20.47 3.52
N VAL A 368 -3.50 21.04 2.32
CA VAL A 368 -2.92 22.33 1.93
C VAL A 368 -4.01 23.19 1.33
N THR A 369 -4.13 24.43 1.80
CA THR A 369 -5.09 25.40 1.27
C THR A 369 -4.41 26.24 0.20
N VAL A 370 -5.03 26.36 -0.97
CA VAL A 370 -4.61 27.22 -2.07
C VAL A 370 -5.59 28.39 -2.16
N THR A 371 -5.09 29.62 -2.04
CA THR A 371 -5.89 30.84 -2.03
C THR A 371 -5.57 31.68 -3.26
N ASN A 372 -6.60 32.14 -3.97
CA ASN A 372 -6.44 33.13 -5.02
C ASN A 372 -6.39 34.53 -4.39
N ILE A 373 -5.20 35.14 -4.37
CA ILE A 373 -4.94 36.46 -3.76
C ILE A 373 -4.89 37.59 -4.80
N GLY A 374 -4.97 37.27 -6.10
CA GLY A 374 -5.04 38.27 -7.18
C GLY A 374 -6.49 38.63 -7.55
N SER A 375 -6.63 39.64 -8.39
CA SER A 375 -7.93 40.30 -8.69
C SER A 375 -8.81 39.60 -9.73
N ALA A 376 -8.32 38.55 -10.39
CA ALA A 376 -9.08 37.77 -11.37
C ALA A 376 -9.20 36.31 -10.92
N SER A 377 -10.21 35.58 -11.41
CA SER A 377 -10.36 34.15 -11.09
C SER A 377 -9.17 33.34 -11.59
N ALA A 378 -8.67 32.42 -10.75
CA ALA A 378 -7.63 31.47 -11.11
C ALA A 378 -8.30 30.24 -11.74
N LEU A 379 -7.92 29.89 -12.97
CA LEU A 379 -8.54 28.79 -13.71
C LEU A 379 -7.72 27.50 -13.60
N ASN A 380 -8.42 26.37 -13.47
CA ASN A 380 -7.86 25.01 -13.49
C ASN A 380 -6.62 24.84 -12.57
N VAL A 381 -6.75 25.27 -11.30
CA VAL A 381 -5.67 25.16 -10.31
C VAL A 381 -5.33 23.68 -10.06
N THR A 382 -4.10 23.30 -10.37
CA THR A 382 -3.57 21.95 -10.18
C THR A 382 -2.26 21.96 -9.41
N ALA A 383 -1.86 20.78 -8.93
CA ALA A 383 -0.53 20.55 -8.38
C ALA A 383 0.09 19.33 -9.07
N SER A 384 1.42 19.34 -9.25
CA SER A 384 2.14 18.25 -9.92
C SER A 384 3.18 17.59 -9.01
N PRO A 385 2.77 16.83 -7.97
CA PRO A 385 3.69 16.02 -7.19
C PRO A 385 4.22 14.83 -8.01
N THR A 386 5.29 14.21 -7.52
CA THR A 386 5.90 13.02 -8.13
C THR A 386 5.86 11.86 -7.13
N SER A 387 5.67 10.64 -7.63
CA SER A 387 5.78 9.42 -6.82
C SER A 387 7.08 9.44 -5.98
N PRO A 388 7.02 9.14 -4.66
CA PRO A 388 5.92 8.50 -3.94
C PRO A 388 4.84 9.42 -3.35
N LEU A 389 4.87 10.73 -3.64
CA LEU A 389 3.84 11.69 -3.21
C LEU A 389 2.76 11.84 -4.30
N SER A 390 1.48 11.89 -3.90
CA SER A 390 0.35 12.08 -4.82
C SER A 390 -0.76 12.95 -4.21
N ILE A 391 -1.69 13.40 -5.07
CA ILE A 391 -2.92 14.07 -4.63
C ILE A 391 -3.96 12.99 -4.36
N GLN A 392 -4.43 12.92 -3.12
CA GLN A 392 -5.52 12.05 -2.69
C GLN A 392 -6.89 12.63 -3.06
N SER A 393 -7.06 13.95 -2.93
CA SER A 393 -8.27 14.66 -3.33
C SER A 393 -8.00 16.16 -3.56
N THR A 394 -8.89 16.80 -4.33
CA THR A 394 -8.89 18.24 -4.58
C THR A 394 -10.31 18.79 -4.46
N THR A 395 -10.44 20.00 -3.92
CA THR A 395 -11.68 20.81 -3.97
C THR A 395 -11.51 22.06 -4.85
N CYS A 396 -10.44 22.10 -5.66
CA CYS A 396 -10.21 23.18 -6.62
C CYS A 396 -11.06 22.95 -7.87
N ASP A 397 -12.17 23.68 -7.96
CA ASP A 397 -13.00 23.76 -9.16
C ASP A 397 -12.24 24.38 -10.35
N SER A 398 -12.83 24.30 -11.55
CA SER A 398 -12.25 24.88 -12.78
C SER A 398 -12.07 26.40 -12.75
N SER A 399 -12.72 27.11 -11.83
CA SER A 399 -12.58 28.56 -11.63
C SER A 399 -12.65 28.92 -10.14
N LEU A 400 -11.53 29.40 -9.59
CA LEU A 400 -11.41 29.86 -8.21
C LEU A 400 -11.44 31.40 -8.18
N SER A 401 -12.56 31.98 -7.77
CA SER A 401 -12.76 33.43 -7.67
C SER A 401 -11.72 34.14 -6.80
N SER A 402 -11.46 35.42 -7.08
CA SER A 402 -10.61 36.30 -6.25
C SER A 402 -11.04 36.25 -4.78
N GLY A 403 -10.08 36.06 -3.86
CA GLY A 403 -10.30 35.97 -2.42
C GLY A 403 -10.76 34.60 -1.91
N ASN A 404 -11.19 33.68 -2.78
CA ASN A 404 -11.60 32.34 -2.38
C ASN A 404 -10.39 31.40 -2.25
N SER A 405 -10.61 30.30 -1.52
CA SER A 405 -9.63 29.22 -1.35
C SER A 405 -10.22 27.86 -1.71
N CYS A 406 -9.38 26.97 -2.22
CA CYS A 406 -9.65 25.55 -2.37
C CYS A 406 -8.60 24.72 -1.59
N GLN A 407 -8.80 23.41 -1.52
CA GLN A 407 -7.95 22.51 -0.74
C GLN A 407 -7.42 21.36 -1.60
N LEU A 408 -6.15 21.03 -1.37
CA LEU A 408 -5.47 19.86 -1.90
C LEU A 408 -5.11 18.93 -0.74
N THR A 409 -5.53 17.67 -0.81
CA THR A 409 -5.10 16.65 0.16
C THR A 409 -4.02 15.80 -0.48
N PHE A 410 -2.83 15.81 0.11
CA PHE A 410 -1.70 14.99 -0.30
C PHE A 410 -1.62 13.72 0.52
N SER A 411 -1.19 12.62 -0.09
CA SER A 411 -0.81 11.39 0.60
C SER A 411 0.46 10.80 -0.03
N ALA A 412 1.15 9.94 0.72
CA ALA A 412 2.42 9.37 0.27
C ALA A 412 2.58 7.90 0.67
N THR A 413 3.17 7.12 -0.23
CA THR A 413 3.43 5.67 -0.08
C THR A 413 4.89 5.34 0.21
N GLY A 414 5.76 6.36 0.33
CA GLY A 414 7.19 6.22 0.51
C GLY A 414 7.81 7.54 0.94
N THR A 415 9.07 7.52 1.38
CA THR A 415 9.79 8.72 1.81
C THR A 415 10.20 9.58 0.62
N THR A 416 10.14 10.91 0.77
CA THR A 416 10.55 11.86 -0.26
C THR A 416 10.81 13.24 0.36
N THR A 417 11.55 14.08 -0.33
CA THR A 417 11.63 15.52 -0.05
C THR A 417 11.63 16.24 -1.39
N GLN A 418 10.59 17.02 -1.66
CA GLN A 418 10.39 17.62 -2.98
C GLN A 418 9.60 18.93 -2.93
N ASN A 419 9.88 19.78 -3.91
CA ASN A 419 9.05 20.96 -4.18
C ASN A 419 7.95 20.57 -5.16
N VAL A 420 6.69 20.68 -4.73
CA VAL A 420 5.51 20.46 -5.57
C VAL A 420 5.11 21.81 -6.19
N PRO A 421 5.15 21.96 -7.53
CA PRO A 421 4.61 23.14 -8.18
C PRO A 421 3.07 23.09 -8.14
N ILE A 422 2.47 24.24 -7.82
CA ILE A 422 1.03 24.48 -7.78
C ILE A 422 0.74 25.68 -8.69
N ASN A 423 -0.09 25.48 -9.71
CA ASN A 423 -0.45 26.50 -10.70
C ASN A 423 -1.79 26.17 -11.38
N GLY A 424 -2.52 27.22 -11.75
CA GLY A 424 -3.57 27.23 -12.77
C GLY A 424 -3.14 27.97 -14.05
N ASP A 425 -3.97 27.91 -15.08
CA ASP A 425 -3.66 28.34 -16.47
C ASP A 425 -3.25 29.81 -16.61
N ASN A 426 -3.76 30.68 -15.73
CA ASN A 426 -3.53 32.13 -15.72
C ASN A 426 -2.82 32.63 -14.45
N THR A 427 -2.03 31.78 -13.79
CA THR A 427 -1.46 32.06 -12.45
C THR A 427 0.06 32.03 -12.41
N ASN A 428 0.66 32.55 -11.35
CA ASN A 428 2.02 32.22 -10.98
C ASN A 428 2.13 30.76 -10.47
N THR A 429 3.29 30.13 -10.68
CA THR A 429 3.62 28.88 -9.98
C THR A 429 4.03 29.18 -8.54
N VAL A 430 3.39 28.50 -7.59
CA VAL A 430 3.81 28.47 -6.18
C VAL A 430 4.48 27.12 -5.89
N SER A 431 5.62 27.14 -5.20
CA SER A 431 6.33 25.92 -4.81
C SER A 431 6.02 25.56 -3.36
N LEU A 432 5.42 24.39 -3.16
CA LEU A 432 5.13 23.79 -1.85
C LEU A 432 6.25 22.80 -1.48
N SER A 433 6.97 23.02 -0.37
CA SER A 433 8.02 22.10 0.08
C SER A 433 7.43 20.96 0.93
N ALA A 434 7.41 19.75 0.39
CA ALA A 434 6.84 18.57 1.02
C ALA A 434 7.94 17.59 1.45
N THR A 435 7.98 17.26 2.75
CA THR A 435 8.85 16.23 3.33
C THR A 435 8.02 15.08 3.86
N VAL A 436 8.31 13.86 3.41
CA VAL A 436 7.66 12.62 3.88
C VAL A 436 8.72 11.74 4.53
N LEU A 437 8.54 11.50 5.82
CA LEU A 437 9.36 10.63 6.64
C LEU A 437 8.76 9.22 6.72
N GLY A 438 9.59 8.25 7.10
CA GLY A 438 9.14 6.90 7.36
C GLY A 438 8.19 6.85 8.56
N ALA A 439 7.16 6.00 8.50
CA ALA A 439 6.26 5.80 9.63
C ALA A 439 6.81 4.69 10.55
N VAL A 440 7.35 5.06 11.70
CA VAL A 440 7.81 4.09 12.72
C VAL A 440 6.64 3.35 13.37
N ALA A 441 6.93 2.21 13.99
CA ALA A 441 5.94 1.40 14.67
C ALA A 441 5.30 2.10 15.89
N GLY A 442 4.06 1.73 16.20
CA GLY A 442 3.37 2.13 17.42
C GLY A 442 4.00 1.49 18.67
N ALA A 443 3.46 1.88 19.83
CA ALA A 443 3.95 1.40 21.12
C ALA A 443 3.52 -0.06 21.38
N PRO A 444 4.43 -0.97 21.82
CA PRO A 444 4.05 -2.27 22.34
C PRO A 444 3.06 -2.14 23.52
N SER A 445 2.16 -3.10 23.71
CA SER A 445 1.17 -3.04 24.80
C SER A 445 1.43 -4.10 25.88
N HIS A 446 0.78 -3.96 27.04
CA HIS A 446 0.84 -4.95 28.14
C HIS A 446 2.26 -5.31 28.61
N LEU A 447 3.20 -4.35 28.55
CA LEU A 447 4.56 -4.57 29.04
C LEU A 447 4.56 -4.75 30.57
N THR A 448 4.99 -5.93 31.00
CA THR A 448 5.15 -6.30 32.42
C THR A 448 6.56 -6.82 32.64
N SER A 449 7.11 -6.61 33.84
CA SER A 449 8.44 -7.09 34.23
C SER A 449 8.42 -7.76 35.60
N THR A 450 8.84 -9.03 35.65
CA THR A 450 8.91 -9.85 36.87
C THR A 450 10.36 -10.01 37.30
N ALA A 451 10.63 -9.85 38.60
CA ALA A 451 11.97 -9.98 39.17
C ALA A 451 12.49 -11.42 39.11
N GLY A 452 13.79 -11.57 38.91
CA GLY A 452 14.54 -12.78 39.24
C GLY A 452 15.87 -12.40 39.90
N ASN A 453 16.73 -13.39 40.11
CA ASN A 453 18.07 -13.15 40.65
C ASN A 453 19.01 -12.58 39.57
N GLY A 454 19.49 -11.35 39.77
CA GLY A 454 20.37 -10.65 38.82
C GLY A 454 19.74 -10.42 37.43
N GLN A 455 18.41 -10.53 37.32
CA GLN A 455 17.69 -10.51 36.06
C GLN A 455 16.23 -10.06 36.23
N ALA A 456 15.59 -9.69 35.12
CA ALA A 456 14.14 -9.48 35.05
C ALA A 456 13.58 -10.11 33.76
N THR A 457 12.45 -10.80 33.87
CA THR A 457 11.72 -11.35 32.72
C THR A 457 10.65 -10.34 32.31
N LEU A 458 10.73 -9.86 31.06
CA LEU A 458 9.79 -8.94 30.47
C LEU A 458 8.84 -9.70 29.53
N THR A 459 7.57 -9.32 29.51
CA THR A 459 6.58 -9.82 28.54
C THR A 459 5.72 -8.68 28.04
N TRP A 460 5.46 -8.62 26.74
CA TRP A 460 4.66 -7.59 26.07
C TRP A 460 3.86 -8.17 24.90
N SER A 461 2.98 -7.36 24.33
CA SER A 461 2.27 -7.64 23.09
C SER A 461 2.75 -6.70 21.98
N ALA A 462 2.80 -7.20 20.74
CA ALA A 462 3.15 -6.41 19.56
C ALA A 462 2.24 -5.17 19.42
N PRO A 463 2.74 -4.06 18.84
CA PRO A 463 1.90 -2.91 18.53
C PRO A 463 0.87 -3.27 17.45
N THR A 464 -0.34 -2.73 17.56
CA THR A 464 -1.41 -2.91 16.55
C THR A 464 -1.14 -2.14 15.25
N ASN A 465 -0.37 -1.06 15.34
CA ASN A 465 0.12 -0.29 14.19
C ASN A 465 1.63 -0.56 14.01
N THR A 466 2.02 -1.17 12.90
CA THR A 466 3.43 -1.47 12.60
C THR A 466 4.15 -0.33 11.89
N GLY A 467 3.46 0.77 11.56
CA GLY A 467 4.01 1.86 10.76
C GLY A 467 3.93 1.55 9.26
N ASP A 468 4.97 1.92 8.52
CA ASP A 468 5.06 1.72 7.05
C ASP A 468 5.51 0.32 6.62
N SER A 469 5.95 -0.50 7.57
CA SER A 469 6.66 -1.75 7.32
C SER A 469 6.40 -2.77 8.43
N ALA A 470 6.77 -4.03 8.20
CA ALA A 470 6.67 -5.07 9.22
C ALA A 470 7.68 -4.83 10.35
N ILE A 471 7.34 -5.28 11.56
CA ILE A 471 8.25 -5.23 12.71
C ILE A 471 9.49 -6.09 12.42
N THR A 472 10.67 -5.51 12.61
CA THR A 472 11.98 -6.16 12.41
C THR A 472 12.60 -6.63 13.73
N GLY A 473 12.23 -6.01 14.85
CA GLY A 473 12.70 -6.36 16.18
C GLY A 473 12.05 -5.54 17.30
N TYR A 474 12.55 -5.68 18.51
CA TYR A 474 12.24 -4.80 19.64
C TYR A 474 13.52 -4.33 20.31
N THR A 475 13.58 -3.06 20.69
CA THR A 475 14.64 -2.45 21.48
C THR A 475 14.16 -2.33 22.92
N ILE A 476 14.86 -3.00 23.84
CA ILE A 476 14.63 -2.97 25.28
C ILE A 476 15.71 -2.12 25.94
N THR A 477 15.34 -1.12 26.72
CA THR A 477 16.30 -0.29 27.47
C THR A 477 15.98 -0.37 28.96
N PRO A 478 16.88 -0.91 29.81
CA PRO A 478 16.76 -0.82 31.26
C PRO A 478 17.04 0.61 31.74
N PHE A 479 16.44 1.03 32.84
CA PHE A 479 16.66 2.33 33.49
C PHE A 479 16.89 2.15 34.98
N ILE A 480 17.86 2.89 35.52
CA ILE A 480 18.05 3.08 36.95
C ILE A 480 17.64 4.52 37.25
N GLY A 481 16.47 4.71 37.86
CA GLY A 481 15.82 6.03 37.93
C GLY A 481 15.54 6.57 36.53
N SER A 482 16.12 7.72 36.18
CA SER A 482 16.05 8.32 34.83
C SER A 482 17.26 7.98 33.93
N VAL A 483 18.24 7.23 34.42
CA VAL A 483 19.48 6.91 33.67
C VAL A 483 19.29 5.62 32.88
N GLY A 484 19.17 5.76 31.55
CA GLY A 484 19.14 4.63 30.62
C GLY A 484 20.44 3.85 30.62
N GLN A 485 20.33 2.52 30.68
CA GLN A 485 21.42 1.57 30.60
C GLN A 485 21.61 1.09 29.15
N THR A 486 22.57 0.19 28.92
CA THR A 486 22.79 -0.42 27.59
C THR A 486 21.52 -1.12 27.08
N ALA A 487 21.05 -0.71 25.91
CA ALA A 487 19.89 -1.30 25.27
C ALA A 487 20.20 -2.69 24.68
N VAL A 488 19.21 -3.59 24.72
CA VAL A 488 19.25 -4.94 24.17
C VAL A 488 18.22 -5.03 23.04
N THR A 489 18.60 -5.57 21.89
CA THR A 489 17.69 -5.73 20.74
C THR A 489 17.36 -7.21 20.53
N VAL A 490 16.08 -7.53 20.30
CA VAL A 490 15.58 -8.89 20.04
C VAL A 490 14.82 -8.95 18.71
N GLY A 491 14.68 -10.15 18.13
CA GLY A 491 13.98 -10.36 16.86
C GLY A 491 12.47 -10.12 16.93
N SER A 492 11.83 -9.91 15.78
CA SER A 492 10.42 -9.49 15.68
C SER A 492 9.37 -10.47 16.22
N SER A 493 9.70 -11.76 16.32
CA SER A 493 8.83 -12.78 16.93
C SER A 493 8.95 -12.87 18.46
N VAL A 494 9.92 -12.16 19.06
CA VAL A 494 10.15 -12.19 20.51
C VAL A 494 9.19 -11.24 21.20
N LEU A 495 8.30 -11.78 22.04
CA LEU A 495 7.34 -11.05 22.88
C LEU A 495 7.57 -11.26 24.37
N THR A 496 8.58 -12.05 24.73
CA THR A 496 9.06 -12.23 26.10
C THR A 496 10.58 -12.40 26.08
N THR A 497 11.28 -11.77 27.02
CA THR A 497 12.75 -11.88 27.11
C THR A 497 13.25 -11.66 28.53
N THR A 498 14.37 -12.28 28.88
CA THR A 498 15.01 -12.11 30.19
C THR A 498 16.23 -11.22 30.04
N ILE A 499 16.20 -10.06 30.68
CA ILE A 499 17.37 -9.16 30.77
C ILE A 499 18.19 -9.59 31.99
N THR A 500 19.41 -10.04 31.78
CA THR A 500 20.36 -10.49 32.81
C THR A 500 21.43 -9.44 33.11
N GLY A 501 22.26 -9.68 34.13
CA GLY A 501 23.35 -8.77 34.52
C GLY A 501 22.89 -7.55 35.33
N LEU A 502 21.67 -7.60 35.88
CA LEU A 502 21.13 -6.57 36.76
C LEU A 502 21.69 -6.72 38.18
N THR A 503 21.80 -5.62 38.92
CA THR A 503 22.25 -5.66 40.32
C THR A 503 21.06 -5.92 41.25
N ASN A 504 21.17 -6.95 42.11
CA ASN A 504 20.17 -7.21 43.14
C ASN A 504 20.01 -6.02 44.09
N GLY A 505 18.80 -5.80 44.59
CA GLY A 505 18.46 -4.67 45.47
C GLY A 505 18.38 -3.31 44.75
N THR A 506 18.80 -3.22 43.48
CA THR A 506 18.63 -2.02 42.65
C THR A 506 17.29 -2.07 41.93
N THR A 507 16.48 -1.02 42.04
CA THR A 507 15.19 -0.93 41.33
C THR A 507 15.39 -0.48 39.90
N TYR A 508 14.83 -1.24 38.96
CA TYR A 508 14.83 -0.95 37.52
C TYR A 508 13.42 -0.66 37.02
N THR A 509 13.35 0.10 35.93
CA THR A 509 12.23 0.11 34.97
C THR A 509 12.77 -0.22 33.59
N PHE A 510 11.91 -0.67 32.68
CA PHE A 510 12.29 -0.99 31.31
C PHE A 510 11.41 -0.25 30.33
N THR A 511 11.99 0.23 29.23
CA THR A 511 11.21 0.60 28.04
C THR A 511 11.34 -0.48 26.97
N VAL A 512 10.24 -0.82 26.29
CA VAL A 512 10.28 -1.59 25.04
C VAL A 512 9.67 -0.75 23.92
N ALA A 513 10.39 -0.66 22.79
CA ALA A 513 9.93 -0.06 21.55
C ALA A 513 10.06 -1.08 20.40
N ALA A 514 9.07 -1.13 19.50
CA ALA A 514 9.16 -1.97 18.31
C ALA A 514 9.98 -1.28 17.22
N ASN A 515 10.82 -2.04 16.51
CA ASN A 515 11.60 -1.55 15.38
C ASN A 515 10.92 -1.96 14.06
N ASN A 516 10.97 -1.11 13.05
CA ASN A 516 10.58 -1.43 11.67
C ASN A 516 11.62 -0.85 10.69
N ALA A 517 11.34 -0.82 9.38
CA ALA A 517 12.29 -0.29 8.38
C ALA A 517 12.53 1.23 8.51
N SER A 518 11.59 1.97 9.11
CA SER A 518 11.72 3.39 9.42
C SER A 518 12.56 3.69 10.68
N GLY A 519 12.81 2.69 11.53
CA GLY A 519 13.62 2.82 12.74
C GLY A 519 12.90 2.37 14.01
N THR A 520 13.24 2.99 15.14
CA THR A 520 12.67 2.68 16.47
C THR A 520 11.36 3.42 16.68
N GLY A 521 10.31 2.67 17.03
CA GLY A 521 8.97 3.16 17.29
C GLY A 521 8.77 3.78 18.67
N ILE A 522 7.50 3.99 19.01
CA ILE A 522 7.09 4.56 20.31
C ILE A 522 7.42 3.57 21.43
N LEU A 523 7.91 4.08 22.55
CA LEU A 523 8.34 3.31 23.72
C LEU A 523 7.23 3.19 24.78
N THR A 524 7.12 2.00 25.37
CA THR A 524 6.22 1.67 26.50
C THR A 524 7.06 1.32 27.72
N TYR A 525 6.66 1.80 28.91
CA TYR A 525 7.34 1.54 30.18
C TYR A 525 6.75 0.34 30.92
N SER A 526 7.59 -0.42 31.63
CA SER A 526 7.19 -1.49 32.54
C SER A 526 6.81 -0.96 33.93
N ASN A 527 6.31 -1.84 34.79
CA ASN A 527 6.32 -1.61 36.24
C ASN A 527 7.76 -1.50 36.78
N PHE A 528 7.90 -0.93 37.98
CA PHE A 528 9.14 -1.04 38.75
C PHE A 528 9.39 -2.49 39.14
N VAL A 529 10.65 -2.90 39.13
CA VAL A 529 11.09 -4.24 39.53
C VAL A 529 12.46 -4.19 40.17
N THR A 530 12.64 -4.88 41.30
CA THR A 530 13.91 -4.96 42.03
C THR A 530 14.36 -6.42 42.00
N PRO A 531 15.38 -6.78 41.21
CA PRO A 531 15.98 -8.11 41.24
C PRO A 531 16.45 -8.48 42.65
N SER A 532 16.30 -9.74 43.04
CA SER A 532 16.71 -10.23 44.36
C SER A 532 17.17 -11.67 44.30
N SER A 533 18.05 -12.04 45.21
CA SER A 533 18.19 -13.44 45.60
C SER A 533 16.83 -13.98 46.05
N GLY A 534 16.44 -15.14 45.52
CA GLY A 534 15.16 -15.79 45.83
C GLY A 534 15.09 -16.46 47.20
N LEU A 535 16.24 -16.59 47.87
CA LEU A 535 16.35 -16.97 49.27
C LEU A 535 16.97 -15.81 50.06
N VAL A 536 16.51 -15.62 51.29
CA VAL A 536 17.11 -14.70 52.27
C VAL A 536 17.50 -15.50 53.51
N VAL A 537 18.74 -15.29 53.96
CA VAL A 537 19.29 -15.89 55.18
C VAL A 537 19.21 -14.86 56.32
N ASN A 538 18.65 -15.26 57.45
CA ASN A 538 18.52 -14.44 58.66
C ASN A 538 19.05 -15.24 59.88
N PRO A 539 20.12 -14.80 60.56
CA PRO A 539 20.54 -15.41 61.83
C PRO A 539 19.51 -15.13 62.95
N SER A 540 19.33 -16.08 63.87
CA SER A 540 18.38 -15.91 64.98
C SER A 540 18.92 -15.00 66.09
N THR A 541 18.23 -13.90 66.38
CA THR A 541 18.51 -13.03 67.52
C THR A 541 17.92 -13.61 68.82
N LEU A 542 18.61 -14.55 69.45
CA LEU A 542 18.25 -15.05 70.79
C LEU A 542 19.00 -14.29 71.88
N ALA A 543 18.27 -13.81 72.90
CA ALA A 543 18.87 -13.18 74.06
C ALA A 543 19.55 -14.23 74.97
N LEU A 544 20.76 -13.93 75.43
CA LEU A 544 21.53 -14.76 76.36
C LEU A 544 20.90 -14.75 77.76
N SER A 545 20.22 -15.83 78.13
CA SER A 545 19.87 -16.15 79.52
C SER A 545 20.18 -17.62 79.81
N GLY A 546 21.25 -17.88 80.58
CA GLY A 546 21.82 -19.20 80.80
C GLY A 546 23.31 -19.22 80.39
N ILE A 547 24.18 -18.76 81.29
CA ILE A 547 25.63 -18.76 81.12
C ILE A 547 26.15 -20.09 81.69
N GLY A 548 26.92 -20.87 80.91
CA GLY A 548 27.49 -22.15 81.41
C GLY A 548 28.07 -23.10 80.34
N GLY A 549 27.51 -23.16 79.14
CA GLY A 549 28.07 -24.04 78.09
C GLY A 549 27.30 -24.09 76.77
N GLY A 550 27.88 -23.52 75.71
CA GLY A 550 27.68 -23.96 74.32
C GLY A 550 26.23 -24.14 73.81
N ALA A 551 25.29 -23.26 74.13
CA ALA A 551 23.92 -23.40 73.62
C ALA A 551 23.86 -23.30 72.07
N PRO A 552 23.22 -24.24 71.35
CA PRO A 552 23.12 -24.18 69.89
C PRO A 552 22.50 -22.88 69.33
N ARG A 553 22.83 -22.55 68.08
CA ARG A 553 22.41 -21.33 67.36
C ARG A 553 21.65 -21.69 66.09
N THR A 554 20.72 -20.84 65.65
CA THR A 554 19.84 -21.14 64.50
C THR A 554 19.99 -20.13 63.38
N ILE A 555 20.15 -20.63 62.16
CA ILE A 555 20.09 -19.88 60.89
C ILE A 555 18.70 -20.13 60.29
N THR A 556 17.95 -19.07 59.95
CA THR A 556 16.66 -19.19 59.27
C THR A 556 16.84 -18.83 57.79
N VAL A 557 16.33 -19.67 56.89
CA VAL A 557 16.36 -19.40 55.44
C VAL A 557 14.93 -19.30 54.93
N THR A 558 14.59 -18.15 54.34
CA THR A 558 13.24 -17.81 53.88
C THR A 558 13.19 -17.77 52.36
N ASN A 559 12.19 -18.40 51.74
CA ASN A 559 11.91 -18.23 50.31
C ASN A 559 11.18 -16.89 50.07
N THR A 560 11.84 -15.98 49.36
CA THR A 560 11.29 -14.67 48.95
C THR A 560 10.81 -14.66 47.49
N ASN A 561 11.02 -15.74 46.72
CA ASN A 561 10.43 -15.87 45.40
C ASN A 561 8.90 -15.92 45.48
N LEU A 562 8.24 -15.43 44.42
CA LEU A 562 6.80 -15.60 44.21
C LEU A 562 6.41 -17.01 43.74
N VAL A 563 7.37 -17.92 43.65
CA VAL A 563 7.20 -19.32 43.23
C VAL A 563 7.82 -20.26 44.27
N PRO A 564 7.32 -21.51 44.39
CA PRO A 564 7.95 -22.52 45.23
C PRO A 564 9.43 -22.74 44.82
N THR A 565 10.30 -22.95 45.80
CA THR A 565 11.75 -23.10 45.61
C THR A 565 12.26 -24.26 46.45
N THR A 566 12.97 -25.20 45.84
CA THR A 566 13.54 -26.37 46.52
C THR A 566 15.01 -26.13 46.77
N ILE A 567 15.45 -26.16 48.02
CA ILE A 567 16.88 -26.17 48.35
C ILE A 567 17.40 -27.57 48.03
N GLY A 568 18.09 -27.71 46.90
CA GLY A 568 18.57 -28.99 46.38
C GLY A 568 19.81 -29.52 47.11
N SER A 569 20.61 -28.63 47.70
CA SER A 569 21.70 -29.01 48.58
C SER A 569 22.09 -27.90 49.56
N ILE A 570 22.69 -28.32 50.67
CA ILE A 570 23.42 -27.46 51.61
C ILE A 570 24.85 -27.98 51.60
N SER A 571 25.83 -27.10 51.35
CA SER A 571 27.25 -27.45 51.26
C SER A 571 28.10 -26.59 52.21
N GLY A 572 29.31 -27.05 52.50
CA GLY A 572 30.06 -26.56 53.66
C GLY A 572 29.60 -27.25 54.96
N PRO A 573 30.01 -26.75 56.15
CA PRO A 573 30.84 -25.56 56.38
C PRO A 573 32.24 -25.66 55.74
N THR A 574 32.74 -24.58 55.14
CA THR A 574 34.09 -24.51 54.54
C THR A 574 34.84 -23.24 54.97
N PRO A 575 35.98 -23.33 55.68
CA PRO A 575 36.59 -24.54 56.25
C PRO A 575 35.66 -25.29 57.21
N ALA A 576 35.86 -26.59 57.40
CA ALA A 576 35.03 -27.39 58.31
C ALA A 576 35.09 -26.84 59.76
N LEU A 577 34.01 -27.03 60.52
CA LEU A 577 34.03 -26.70 61.96
C LEU A 577 35.08 -27.56 62.67
N PRO A 578 35.70 -27.08 63.76
CA PRO A 578 36.83 -27.78 64.35
C PRO A 578 36.39 -28.90 65.31
N GLY A 579 37.33 -29.81 65.61
CA GLY A 579 37.11 -30.99 66.42
C GLY A 579 36.89 -32.27 65.60
N SER A 580 37.04 -33.42 66.25
CA SER A 580 36.82 -34.75 65.64
C SER A 580 36.43 -35.78 66.69
N GLY A 581 35.33 -36.51 66.46
CA GLY A 581 34.84 -37.55 67.36
C GLY A 581 33.54 -37.18 68.08
N SER A 582 33.21 -37.93 69.13
CA SER A 582 32.03 -37.65 69.98
C SER A 582 32.21 -36.33 70.72
N GLY A 583 31.24 -35.41 70.58
CA GLY A 583 31.29 -34.08 71.18
C GLY A 583 31.95 -32.99 70.32
N ALA A 584 32.29 -33.26 69.05
CA ALA A 584 32.69 -32.22 68.11
C ALA A 584 31.51 -31.30 67.72
N ALA A 585 31.80 -30.09 67.24
CA ALA A 585 30.79 -29.18 66.72
C ALA A 585 30.04 -29.80 65.53
N SER A 586 28.73 -29.54 65.42
CA SER A 586 27.88 -30.16 64.40
C SER A 586 26.88 -29.18 63.80
N ILE A 587 26.38 -29.52 62.61
CA ILE A 587 25.30 -28.79 61.95
C ILE A 587 24.17 -29.77 61.65
N THR A 588 22.95 -29.39 62.04
CA THR A 588 21.72 -30.15 61.77
C THR A 588 20.73 -29.28 61.00
N SER A 589 20.19 -29.78 59.90
CA SER A 589 19.18 -29.06 59.11
C SER A 589 17.77 -29.55 59.44
N ASN A 590 16.83 -28.62 59.60
CA ASN A 590 15.41 -28.90 59.81
C ASN A 590 14.60 -28.36 58.62
N ASN A 591 14.02 -29.26 57.84
CA ASN A 591 13.22 -29.00 56.63
C ASN A 591 13.89 -28.22 55.48
N CYS A 592 15.17 -27.83 55.60
CA CYS A 592 15.91 -27.10 54.56
C CYS A 592 16.31 -27.91 53.31
N LEU A 593 15.81 -29.14 53.14
CA LEU A 593 15.97 -29.93 51.90
C LEU A 593 14.60 -30.27 51.29
N THR A 594 13.61 -29.40 51.51
CA THR A 594 12.24 -29.52 50.99
C THR A 594 11.87 -28.29 50.17
N THR A 595 10.79 -28.38 49.39
CA THR A 595 10.27 -27.24 48.61
C THR A 595 9.59 -26.23 49.54
N LEU A 596 10.17 -25.03 49.63
CA LEU A 596 9.61 -23.90 50.37
C LEU A 596 8.62 -23.14 49.49
N LEU A 597 7.39 -22.95 49.98
CA LEU A 597 6.42 -22.04 49.36
C LEU A 597 6.86 -20.57 49.52
N PRO A 598 6.32 -19.62 48.73
CA PRO A 598 6.56 -18.19 48.92
C PRO A 598 6.30 -17.75 50.37
N GLY A 599 7.29 -17.11 50.99
CA GLY A 599 7.26 -16.68 52.40
C GLY A 599 7.52 -17.79 53.44
N ALA A 600 7.60 -19.07 53.04
CA ALA A 600 7.95 -20.16 53.95
C ALA A 600 9.44 -20.13 54.30
N SER A 601 9.78 -20.66 55.48
CA SER A 601 11.16 -20.72 55.97
C SER A 601 11.53 -22.10 56.49
N CYS A 602 12.83 -22.40 56.46
CA CYS A 602 13.44 -23.55 57.12
C CYS A 602 14.53 -23.10 58.10
N THR A 603 15.07 -24.02 58.90
CA THR A 603 16.13 -23.69 59.87
C THR A 603 17.31 -24.66 59.81
N VAL A 604 18.52 -24.13 60.06
CA VAL A 604 19.74 -24.90 60.30
C VAL A 604 20.27 -24.56 61.67
N THR A 605 20.53 -25.58 62.50
CA THR A 605 21.06 -25.42 63.84
C THR A 605 22.55 -25.76 63.86
N VAL A 606 23.37 -24.86 64.40
CA VAL A 606 24.80 -25.01 64.65
C VAL A 606 24.99 -25.31 66.14
N ASP A 607 25.49 -26.49 66.46
CA ASP A 607 25.78 -26.95 67.82
C ASP A 607 27.31 -26.89 68.06
N PRO A 608 27.79 -26.20 69.11
CA PRO A 608 29.21 -26.06 69.35
C PRO A 608 29.90 -27.24 70.02
N GLY A 609 29.18 -28.30 70.40
CA GLY A 609 29.78 -29.49 71.01
C GLY A 609 30.45 -29.22 72.36
N SER A 610 31.14 -30.24 72.87
CA SER A 610 31.79 -30.25 74.18
C SER A 610 33.31 -30.52 74.13
N ALA A 611 33.85 -30.99 73.00
CA ALA A 611 35.25 -31.36 72.89
C ALA A 611 36.18 -30.15 72.64
N ALA A 612 37.22 -30.02 73.46
CA ALA A 612 38.24 -28.97 73.32
C ALA A 612 39.10 -29.14 72.05
N ASN A 613 39.56 -28.01 71.50
CA ASN A 613 40.39 -27.98 70.30
C ASN A 613 41.89 -28.19 70.61
N THR A 614 42.57 -29.01 69.80
CA THR A 614 44.02 -29.27 69.90
C THR A 614 44.87 -28.44 68.91
N SER A 615 44.26 -27.57 68.08
CA SER A 615 44.99 -26.85 67.02
C SER A 615 45.92 -25.75 67.56
N ALA A 616 47.23 -25.90 67.34
CA ALA A 616 48.28 -25.02 67.86
C ALA A 616 48.44 -23.64 67.17
N ASN A 617 47.47 -23.21 66.34
CA ASN A 617 47.57 -21.99 65.54
C ASN A 617 46.78 -20.84 66.17
N CYS A 618 47.44 -20.02 66.97
CA CYS A 618 46.84 -18.85 67.61
C CYS A 618 46.82 -17.66 66.63
N THR A 619 45.79 -17.59 65.77
CA THR A 619 45.59 -16.45 64.85
C THR A 619 44.91 -15.28 65.55
N THR A 620 45.31 -14.05 65.22
CA THR A 620 44.82 -12.81 65.88
C THR A 620 43.48 -12.32 65.31
N GLY A 621 42.60 -13.22 64.89
CA GLY A 621 41.32 -12.86 64.29
C GLY A 621 40.50 -14.08 63.87
N PRO A 622 39.16 -13.91 63.74
CA PRO A 622 38.25 -15.00 63.39
C PRO A 622 38.40 -15.44 61.93
N THR A 623 38.24 -16.74 61.69
CA THR A 623 38.14 -17.29 60.34
C THR A 623 36.67 -17.56 59.99
N PRO A 624 36.14 -16.97 58.90
CA PRO A 624 34.83 -17.33 58.39
C PRO A 624 34.84 -18.77 57.85
N SER A 625 33.85 -19.54 58.27
CA SER A 625 33.44 -20.78 57.64
C SER A 625 32.11 -20.55 56.92
N VAL A 626 32.01 -20.89 55.64
CA VAL A 626 30.82 -20.60 54.83
C VAL A 626 29.93 -21.84 54.71
N LEU A 627 28.63 -21.67 54.95
CA LEU A 627 27.57 -22.63 54.67
C LEU A 627 26.73 -22.13 53.49
N THR A 628 26.68 -22.88 52.40
CA THR A 628 26.07 -22.47 51.13
C THR A 628 24.76 -23.23 50.87
N PHE A 629 23.66 -22.49 50.70
CA PHE A 629 22.34 -23.02 50.38
C PHE A 629 22.09 -22.92 48.87
N THR A 630 21.95 -24.05 48.17
CA THR A 630 21.80 -24.07 46.71
C THR A 630 20.35 -24.42 46.30
N PRO A 631 19.57 -23.47 45.78
CA PRO A 631 18.22 -23.73 45.27
C PRO A 631 18.20 -24.38 43.89
N ASP A 632 17.05 -24.97 43.53
CA ASP A 632 16.68 -25.39 42.18
C ASP A 632 16.49 -24.21 41.21
N ILE A 633 16.09 -23.04 41.73
CA ILE A 633 15.95 -21.78 41.00
C ILE A 633 16.64 -20.61 41.71
N GLY A 634 17.49 -19.88 40.97
CA GLY A 634 18.29 -18.77 41.50
C GLY A 634 19.78 -19.12 41.64
N SER A 635 20.52 -18.30 42.39
CA SER A 635 21.89 -18.63 42.81
C SER A 635 21.88 -19.04 44.28
N SER A 636 22.93 -19.74 44.68
CA SER A 636 23.14 -20.11 46.07
C SER A 636 23.29 -18.87 46.97
N VAL A 637 22.89 -19.01 48.23
CA VAL A 637 23.03 -17.98 49.26
C VAL A 637 23.90 -18.52 50.38
N ASP A 638 24.82 -17.70 50.85
CA ASP A 638 25.79 -18.06 51.87
C ASP A 638 25.37 -17.56 53.25
N ALA A 639 25.63 -18.38 54.26
CA ALA A 639 25.63 -18.02 55.67
C ALA A 639 27.06 -18.16 56.21
N ASN A 640 27.64 -17.06 56.68
CA ASN A 640 28.96 -17.06 57.28
C ASN A 640 28.85 -17.47 58.76
N ILE A 641 29.56 -18.52 59.14
CA ILE A 641 29.76 -19.00 60.51
C ILE A 641 31.19 -18.59 60.90
N LEU A 642 31.32 -17.50 61.63
CA LEU A 642 32.59 -16.99 62.13
C LEU A 642 33.07 -17.85 63.30
N ILE A 643 34.20 -18.53 63.12
CA ILE A 643 34.89 -19.21 64.22
C ILE A 643 35.75 -18.16 64.94
N LEU A 644 35.28 -17.72 66.10
CA LEU A 644 35.94 -16.66 66.89
C LEU A 644 37.10 -17.25 67.71
N GLY A 645 38.20 -17.58 67.03
CA GLY A 645 39.45 -17.98 67.67
C GLY A 645 40.12 -16.79 68.37
N TYR A 646 39.96 -16.67 69.68
CA TYR A 646 40.70 -15.70 70.49
C TYR A 646 41.70 -16.39 71.43
N GLY A 647 42.97 -16.31 71.04
CA GLY A 647 44.10 -16.82 71.82
C GLY A 647 44.25 -18.35 71.80
N CYS A 648 45.40 -18.83 72.29
CA CYS A 648 45.72 -20.25 72.46
C CYS A 648 44.95 -20.88 73.64
N ILE A 649 43.81 -20.30 74.05
CA ILE A 649 43.20 -20.55 75.35
C ILE A 649 42.02 -21.49 75.16
N TYR A 650 42.22 -22.72 75.61
CA TYR A 650 41.36 -23.86 75.38
C TYR A 650 39.92 -23.60 75.87
N GLN A 651 38.99 -23.71 74.93
CA GLN A 651 37.55 -23.58 75.14
C GLN A 651 36.94 -24.97 75.20
N SER A 652 36.05 -25.21 76.17
CA SER A 652 35.03 -26.26 76.07
C SER A 652 33.80 -25.65 75.39
N GLY A 653 33.42 -26.19 74.24
CA GLY A 653 32.45 -25.59 73.32
C GLY A 653 33.10 -24.51 72.44
N TYR A 654 32.92 -24.62 71.12
CA TYR A 654 33.47 -23.67 70.15
C TYR A 654 32.73 -22.34 70.12
N LEU A 655 33.48 -21.24 70.11
CA LEU A 655 32.91 -19.91 69.98
C LEU A 655 32.52 -19.57 68.53
N PHE A 656 31.22 -19.58 68.23
CA PHE A 656 30.69 -19.12 66.95
C PHE A 656 29.97 -17.78 67.05
N SER A 657 30.17 -16.95 66.04
CA SER A 657 29.16 -15.97 65.61
C SER A 657 28.61 -16.39 64.25
N ILE A 658 27.34 -16.09 63.97
CA ILE A 658 26.80 -16.16 62.61
C ILE A 658 26.77 -14.72 62.12
N ASP A 659 27.41 -14.44 61.00
CA ASP A 659 27.77 -13.10 60.56
C ASP A 659 26.57 -12.14 60.52
N ASP A 660 26.81 -11.02 61.16
CA ASP A 660 25.91 -9.95 61.55
C ASP A 660 26.77 -8.70 61.45
N THR A 661 26.32 -7.71 60.68
CA THR A 661 27.17 -6.78 59.91
C THR A 661 28.05 -5.77 60.71
N THR A 662 28.33 -5.99 61.99
CA THR A 662 29.07 -5.05 62.87
C THR A 662 30.06 -5.71 63.85
N PRO A 663 31.07 -4.97 64.37
CA PRO A 663 32.36 -5.59 64.75
C PRO A 663 32.48 -6.34 66.10
N THR A 664 31.42 -6.47 66.91
CA THR A 664 31.54 -6.94 68.32
C THR A 664 30.29 -7.69 68.83
N THR A 665 29.50 -8.36 67.98
CA THR A 665 28.11 -8.69 68.32
C THR A 665 27.88 -10.01 69.05
N ALA A 666 27.77 -9.90 70.39
CA ALA A 666 26.65 -10.36 71.22
C ALA A 666 26.17 -11.84 71.23
N SER A 667 26.70 -12.73 70.39
CA SER A 667 26.27 -14.14 70.29
C SER A 667 27.17 -15.11 71.05
N ILE A 668 28.17 -14.58 71.74
CA ILE A 668 29.33 -15.27 72.32
C ILE A 668 28.91 -16.14 73.53
N GLY A 669 29.56 -17.30 73.68
CA GLY A 669 29.41 -18.16 74.85
C GLY A 669 30.47 -19.26 74.90
N GLY A 670 31.06 -19.47 76.08
CA GLY A 670 32.12 -20.43 76.36
C GLY A 670 32.87 -20.08 77.66
N ILE A 671 33.78 -20.94 78.10
CA ILE A 671 34.66 -20.71 79.25
C ILE A 671 36.11 -20.94 78.82
N VAL A 672 37.05 -20.15 79.34
CA VAL A 672 38.50 -20.28 79.10
C VAL A 672 39.28 -20.41 80.40
N ALA A 673 40.33 -21.23 80.42
CA ALA A 673 41.24 -21.40 81.56
C ALA A 673 42.44 -20.46 81.47
N ALA A 674 43.01 -20.04 82.59
CA ALA A 674 44.23 -19.25 82.59
C ALA A 674 45.44 -20.08 82.10
N LEU A 675 46.45 -19.43 81.51
CA LEU A 675 47.57 -20.12 80.84
C LEU A 675 48.58 -20.77 81.78
N SER A 676 48.67 -20.30 83.02
CA SER A 676 49.54 -20.84 84.08
C SER A 676 48.80 -20.86 85.42
N ASP A 677 49.35 -21.58 86.40
CA ASP A 677 48.85 -21.54 87.78
C ASP A 677 49.11 -20.17 88.40
N GLN A 678 48.07 -19.52 88.90
CA GLN A 678 48.18 -18.28 89.67
C GLN A 678 48.77 -18.54 91.06
N VAL A 679 48.52 -19.74 91.59
CA VAL A 679 49.20 -20.29 92.77
C VAL A 679 49.56 -21.74 92.48
N SER A 680 50.85 -22.08 92.56
CA SER A 680 51.28 -23.47 92.39
C SER A 680 50.73 -24.36 93.53
N PRO A 681 50.33 -25.61 93.25
CA PRO A 681 50.01 -26.59 94.30
C PRO A 681 51.13 -26.85 95.31
N SER A 682 52.38 -26.49 94.98
CA SER A 682 53.52 -26.62 95.89
C SER A 682 53.59 -25.52 96.97
N THR A 683 53.05 -24.33 96.68
CA THR A 683 52.99 -23.20 97.63
C THR A 683 51.62 -23.10 98.29
N GLY A 684 50.57 -23.30 97.49
CA GLY A 684 49.16 -23.27 97.89
C GLY A 684 48.64 -21.93 98.41
N ILE A 685 47.32 -21.82 98.53
CA ILE A 685 46.63 -20.72 99.22
C ILE A 685 45.36 -21.23 99.90
N TYR A 686 44.93 -20.54 100.96
CA TYR A 686 43.66 -20.83 101.62
C TYR A 686 42.46 -20.51 100.72
N TRP A 687 41.36 -21.23 100.93
CA TRP A 687 40.12 -21.01 100.19
C TRP A 687 39.40 -19.72 100.61
N SER A 688 39.46 -19.38 101.91
CA SER A 688 38.94 -18.14 102.48
C SER A 688 40.07 -17.31 103.12
N PRO A 689 39.86 -16.00 103.40
CA PRO A 689 40.85 -15.18 104.10
C PRO A 689 41.33 -15.82 105.41
N GLY A 690 42.63 -16.08 105.50
CA GLY A 690 43.26 -16.73 106.66
C GLY A 690 42.82 -18.18 106.93
N GLY A 691 42.12 -18.82 105.99
CA GLY A 691 41.49 -20.13 106.19
C GLY A 691 40.34 -20.12 107.21
N ILE A 692 39.78 -18.94 107.51
CA ILE A 692 38.71 -18.76 108.50
C ILE A 692 37.39 -19.27 107.93
N ASP A 693 36.65 -19.99 108.78
CA ASP A 693 35.42 -20.67 108.44
C ASP A 693 34.22 -19.72 108.41
N THR A 694 33.71 -19.45 107.20
CA THR A 694 32.40 -18.84 106.99
C THR A 694 31.68 -19.56 105.84
N PRO A 695 30.41 -19.95 106.02
CA PRO A 695 29.55 -20.50 104.96
C PRO A 695 29.10 -19.40 103.98
N ILE A 696 28.97 -19.72 102.69
CA ILE A 696 28.61 -18.73 101.66
C ILE A 696 27.30 -19.15 100.97
N TRP A 697 26.39 -18.18 100.81
CA TRP A 697 25.07 -18.46 100.24
C TRP A 697 25.17 -18.89 98.77
N GLY A 698 24.44 -19.94 98.41
CA GLY A 698 24.11 -20.25 97.02
C GLY A 698 25.24 -20.82 96.15
N ILE A 699 26.36 -21.25 96.74
CA ILE A 699 27.53 -21.83 96.03
C ILE A 699 27.79 -23.31 96.37
N GLY A 700 26.85 -23.93 97.08
CA GLY A 700 26.98 -25.29 97.61
C GLY A 700 26.81 -26.36 96.53
N ASP A 701 27.46 -27.50 96.71
CA ASP A 701 27.48 -28.66 95.81
C ASP A 701 26.11 -29.32 95.50
N ARG A 702 25.01 -28.81 96.09
CA ARG A 702 23.62 -29.19 95.77
C ARG A 702 22.74 -28.01 95.31
N SER A 703 23.31 -26.83 95.07
CA SER A 703 22.56 -25.64 94.64
C SER A 703 22.33 -25.63 93.13
N ILE A 704 21.11 -25.29 92.71
CA ILE A 704 20.69 -25.18 91.31
C ILE A 704 19.86 -23.90 91.08
N PRO A 705 20.04 -23.18 89.96
CA PRO A 705 19.51 -21.82 89.78
C PRO A 705 17.99 -21.77 89.59
N SER A 706 17.32 -22.90 89.32
CA SER A 706 15.90 -22.97 88.99
C SER A 706 14.96 -23.23 90.17
N THR A 707 15.46 -23.61 91.36
CA THR A 707 14.60 -23.96 92.51
C THR A 707 14.87 -23.10 93.75
N ALA A 708 13.89 -22.26 94.10
CA ALA A 708 13.92 -21.47 95.34
C ALA A 708 13.77 -22.32 96.63
N PHE A 709 13.71 -23.65 96.51
CA PHE A 709 13.46 -24.59 97.61
C PHE A 709 14.70 -25.40 98.04
N TYR A 710 15.76 -25.42 97.21
CA TYR A 710 17.09 -25.91 97.57
C TYR A 710 18.22 -24.88 97.30
N PRO A 711 18.07 -23.58 97.66
CA PRO A 711 19.27 -22.83 97.97
C PRO A 711 19.92 -23.55 99.16
N SER A 712 21.23 -23.72 99.16
CA SER A 712 21.95 -24.16 100.35
C SER A 712 22.32 -22.92 101.17
N PRO A 713 21.59 -22.58 102.25
CA PRO A 713 22.27 -22.45 103.50
C PRO A 713 22.73 -23.85 103.93
N ASN A 714 23.88 -23.89 104.59
CA ASN A 714 24.37 -25.04 105.33
C ASN A 714 23.43 -25.37 106.51
N ALA A 715 22.19 -25.81 106.25
CA ALA A 715 21.08 -25.85 107.21
C ALA A 715 21.24 -26.93 108.29
N THR A 716 22.06 -27.95 108.02
CA THR A 716 22.48 -29.02 108.92
C THR A 716 23.83 -28.74 109.59
N SER A 717 24.55 -27.71 109.16
CA SER A 717 25.81 -27.28 109.77
C SER A 717 25.55 -26.49 111.07
N PRO A 718 26.45 -26.55 112.06
CA PRO A 718 26.44 -25.61 113.19
C PRO A 718 26.59 -24.13 112.76
N TYR A 719 27.01 -23.86 111.52
CA TYR A 719 27.11 -22.51 110.93
C TYR A 719 26.36 -22.46 109.59
N PRO A 720 25.11 -21.94 109.55
CA PRO A 720 24.35 -21.76 108.31
C PRO A 720 24.75 -20.49 107.55
N ALA A 721 24.70 -20.53 106.21
CA ALA A 721 24.89 -19.34 105.39
C ALA A 721 23.70 -18.37 105.52
N ILE A 722 23.98 -17.06 105.52
CA ILE A 722 22.97 -16.00 105.46
C ILE A 722 23.16 -15.27 104.13
N LEU A 723 22.07 -15.05 103.38
CA LEU A 723 22.09 -14.28 102.14
C LEU A 723 22.52 -12.83 102.44
N VAL A 724 23.64 -12.41 101.85
CA VAL A 724 24.15 -11.03 101.88
C VAL A 724 23.64 -10.27 100.66
N LEU A 725 23.32 -8.98 100.82
CA LEU A 725 22.90 -8.12 99.71
C LEU A 725 23.99 -8.08 98.62
N GLY A 726 23.64 -8.51 97.40
CA GLY A 726 24.54 -8.60 96.26
C GLY A 726 24.85 -10.04 95.83
N GLN A 727 24.58 -11.04 96.68
CA GLN A 727 24.71 -12.46 96.32
C GLN A 727 23.53 -12.94 95.46
N ALA A 728 23.81 -13.88 94.56
CA ALA A 728 22.84 -14.57 93.71
C ALA A 728 22.66 -16.04 94.12
N ASN A 729 21.64 -16.71 93.56
CA ASN A 729 21.54 -18.18 93.60
C ASN A 729 22.30 -18.74 92.39
N CYS A 730 23.43 -19.39 92.63
CA CYS A 730 24.26 -19.96 91.57
C CYS A 730 23.92 -21.44 91.31
N ASP A 731 24.50 -22.00 90.26
CA ASP A 731 24.70 -23.45 90.15
C ASP A 731 26.05 -23.79 90.81
N GLY A 732 26.03 -24.26 92.06
CA GLY A 732 27.28 -24.44 92.83
C GLY A 732 28.30 -25.37 92.14
N PRO A 733 27.88 -26.51 91.58
CA PRO A 733 28.75 -27.37 90.77
C PRO A 733 29.20 -26.80 89.42
N ASP A 734 28.34 -26.06 88.71
CA ASP A 734 28.53 -25.71 87.28
C ASP A 734 28.81 -24.20 86.97
N ASP A 735 28.64 -23.26 87.90
CA ASP A 735 28.78 -21.80 87.67
C ASP A 735 29.88 -21.14 88.54
N GLY A 736 31.14 -21.25 88.09
CA GLY A 736 32.30 -20.74 88.82
C GLY A 736 32.33 -19.22 88.96
N PHE A 737 31.71 -18.50 88.01
CA PHE A 737 31.67 -17.05 87.98
C PHE A 737 30.70 -16.48 89.02
N CYS A 738 29.48 -17.00 89.08
CA CYS A 738 28.52 -16.65 90.13
C CYS A 738 29.06 -17.05 91.51
N ASN A 739 29.63 -18.26 91.64
CA ASN A 739 30.22 -18.71 92.90
C ASN A 739 31.31 -17.74 93.40
N SER A 740 32.25 -17.40 92.52
CA SER A 740 33.32 -16.44 92.83
C SER A 740 32.77 -15.06 93.18
N SER A 741 31.73 -14.60 92.48
CA SER A 741 31.06 -13.32 92.78
C SER A 741 30.43 -13.31 94.18
N ASN A 742 29.81 -14.42 94.58
CA ASN A 742 29.28 -14.58 95.95
C ASN A 742 30.42 -14.65 97.00
N MET A 743 31.56 -15.27 96.69
CA MET A 743 32.76 -15.27 97.55
C MET A 743 33.34 -13.86 97.73
N LEU A 744 33.49 -13.11 96.63
CA LEU A 744 33.95 -11.72 96.61
C LEU A 744 32.97 -10.73 97.27
N THR A 745 31.70 -11.13 97.44
CA THR A 745 30.70 -10.36 98.20
C THR A 745 30.78 -10.66 99.70
N SER A 746 31.09 -11.91 100.08
CA SER A 746 31.28 -12.33 101.48
C SER A 746 32.57 -11.80 102.10
N PHE A 747 33.63 -11.65 101.30
CA PHE A 747 34.97 -11.29 101.76
C PHE A 747 35.39 -9.95 101.17
N SER A 748 36.07 -9.11 101.96
CA SER A 748 36.64 -7.86 101.46
C SER A 748 37.62 -8.11 100.30
N THR A 749 37.57 -7.27 99.27
CA THR A 749 38.41 -7.37 98.07
C THR A 749 39.91 -7.44 98.41
N GLY A 750 40.60 -8.47 97.90
CA GLY A 750 42.04 -8.65 98.11
C GLY A 750 42.57 -10.02 97.71
N ASN A 751 43.81 -10.06 97.23
CA ASN A 751 44.44 -11.23 96.60
C ASN A 751 45.04 -12.21 97.63
N THR A 752 44.30 -12.54 98.71
CA THR A 752 44.82 -13.31 99.87
C THR A 752 44.15 -14.69 100.06
N TYR A 753 43.25 -15.07 99.15
CA TYR A 753 42.49 -16.32 99.16
C TYR A 753 42.08 -16.71 97.73
N SER A 754 41.58 -17.93 97.53
CA SER A 754 41.36 -18.56 96.22
C SER A 754 40.64 -17.69 95.18
N ALA A 755 39.41 -17.23 95.44
CA ALA A 755 38.65 -16.39 94.49
C ALA A 755 39.22 -14.97 94.38
N GLY A 756 39.79 -14.43 95.46
CA GLY A 756 40.47 -13.12 95.47
C GLY A 756 41.72 -13.09 94.58
N ILE A 757 42.45 -14.21 94.47
CA ILE A 757 43.54 -14.35 93.49
C ILE A 757 43.02 -14.19 92.07
N CYS A 758 41.90 -14.85 91.71
CA CYS A 758 41.36 -14.79 90.36
C CYS A 758 40.81 -13.41 90.00
N GLN A 759 40.15 -12.69 90.91
CA GLN A 759 39.76 -11.29 90.67
C GLN A 759 40.98 -10.39 90.37
N GLY A 760 42.15 -10.73 90.92
CA GLY A 760 43.35 -9.90 90.88
C GLY A 760 44.27 -10.09 89.67
N ILE A 761 43.97 -11.00 88.74
CA ILE A 761 44.84 -11.25 87.57
C ILE A 761 44.45 -10.42 86.35
N SER A 762 45.44 -10.14 85.51
CA SER A 762 45.29 -9.46 84.22
C SER A 762 45.75 -10.33 83.05
N ASP A 763 45.67 -11.67 83.21
CA ASP A 763 46.10 -12.62 82.20
C ASP A 763 45.34 -12.39 80.88
N GLY A 764 46.08 -12.26 79.78
CA GLY A 764 45.53 -11.89 78.47
C GLY A 764 44.98 -10.46 78.35
N GLY A 765 45.10 -9.62 79.40
CA GLY A 765 44.52 -8.26 79.45
C GLY A 765 43.10 -8.19 80.01
N TYR A 766 42.58 -9.29 80.55
CA TYR A 766 41.21 -9.40 81.07
C TYR A 766 41.17 -9.37 82.61
N LEU A 767 40.06 -8.90 83.20
CA LEU A 767 39.92 -8.64 84.66
C LEU A 767 38.72 -9.37 85.31
N ASP A 768 37.98 -10.12 84.50
CA ASP A 768 36.74 -10.84 84.80
C ASP A 768 37.00 -12.35 85.03
N TRP A 769 38.16 -12.65 85.60
CA TRP A 769 38.60 -14.00 85.95
C TRP A 769 37.97 -14.48 87.28
N HIS A 770 37.56 -15.74 87.31
CA HIS A 770 36.88 -16.40 88.41
C HIS A 770 37.60 -17.70 88.85
N LEU A 771 37.30 -18.18 90.06
CA LEU A 771 37.74 -19.49 90.54
C LEU A 771 36.78 -20.57 89.99
N PRO A 772 37.27 -21.60 89.28
CA PRO A 772 36.39 -22.52 88.58
C PRO A 772 35.47 -23.31 89.52
N ALA A 773 34.24 -23.56 89.10
CA ALA A 773 33.37 -24.50 89.83
C ALA A 773 33.86 -25.94 89.68
N MET A 774 33.35 -26.86 90.51
CA MET A 774 33.88 -28.22 90.59
C MET A 774 33.73 -29.00 89.28
N CYS A 775 32.67 -28.73 88.51
CA CYS A 775 32.48 -29.35 87.22
C CYS A 775 33.36 -28.71 86.14
N GLU A 776 33.60 -27.39 86.17
CA GLU A 776 34.60 -26.70 85.34
C GLU A 776 36.04 -27.28 85.53
N LEU A 777 36.36 -27.75 86.75
CA LEU A 777 37.58 -28.53 87.05
C LEU A 777 37.55 -29.98 86.50
N GLY A 778 36.36 -30.54 86.32
CA GLY A 778 36.07 -31.84 85.71
C GLY A 778 35.54 -32.92 86.67
N PRO A 779 34.80 -33.93 86.14
CA PRO A 779 34.17 -35.00 86.91
C PRO A 779 35.18 -36.03 87.42
N PHE A 780 34.89 -36.72 88.54
CA PHE A 780 35.80 -37.72 89.15
C PHE A 780 36.32 -38.78 88.15
N ASN A 781 35.48 -39.17 87.19
CA ASN A 781 35.82 -40.03 86.08
C ASN A 781 34.89 -39.68 84.90
N PRO A 782 35.39 -39.42 83.68
CA PRO A 782 34.53 -39.11 82.53
C PRO A 782 33.51 -40.23 82.19
N TYR A 783 33.75 -41.46 82.65
CA TYR A 783 32.87 -42.62 82.47
C TYR A 783 31.95 -42.94 83.67
N SER A 784 32.01 -42.16 84.75
CA SER A 784 31.11 -42.29 85.89
C SER A 784 30.70 -40.90 86.39
N PRO A 785 29.45 -40.46 86.17
CA PRO A 785 29.00 -39.16 86.64
C PRO A 785 29.14 -39.12 88.17
N SER A 786 30.08 -38.31 88.65
CA SER A 786 30.07 -37.84 90.03
C SER A 786 28.71 -37.18 90.27
N SER A 787 28.03 -37.49 91.37
CA SER A 787 26.65 -37.04 91.68
C SER A 787 26.48 -35.51 91.82
N LEU A 788 27.52 -34.75 91.52
CA LEU A 788 27.62 -33.30 91.52
C LEU A 788 27.51 -32.69 90.12
N CYS A 789 27.95 -33.39 89.07
CA CYS A 789 28.05 -32.81 87.72
C CYS A 789 26.99 -33.40 86.78
N THR A 790 26.34 -32.54 86.00
CA THR A 790 25.31 -32.96 85.07
C THR A 790 25.92 -33.54 83.78
N PRO A 791 25.24 -34.47 83.08
CA PRO A 791 25.72 -34.95 81.79
C PRO A 791 25.74 -33.79 80.77
N GLY A 792 26.95 -33.38 80.36
CA GLY A 792 27.16 -32.21 79.50
C GLY A 792 27.78 -30.99 80.19
N SER A 793 28.00 -31.04 81.51
CA SER A 793 28.81 -30.04 82.24
C SER A 793 30.17 -29.79 81.57
N THR A 794 30.57 -28.53 81.51
CA THR A 794 31.90 -28.10 81.03
C THR A 794 33.01 -28.74 81.85
N ASN A 795 33.87 -29.58 81.26
CA ASN A 795 34.96 -30.31 81.96
C ASN A 795 36.38 -29.79 81.61
N MET A 796 36.47 -28.51 81.29
CA MET A 796 37.60 -27.83 80.65
C MET A 796 38.99 -28.20 81.19
N LEU A 797 39.20 -28.16 82.51
CA LEU A 797 40.53 -28.34 83.09
C LEU A 797 40.98 -29.81 83.17
N ASP A 798 40.05 -30.76 83.14
CA ASP A 798 40.38 -32.19 83.07
C ASP A 798 40.74 -32.62 81.64
N GLU A 799 40.03 -32.11 80.63
CA GLU A 799 40.45 -32.28 79.23
C GLU A 799 41.84 -31.69 78.98
N LEU A 800 42.11 -30.50 79.51
CA LEU A 800 43.44 -29.88 79.47
C LEU A 800 44.52 -30.80 80.05
N PHE A 801 44.27 -31.36 81.24
CA PHE A 801 45.21 -32.29 81.88
C PHE A 801 45.39 -33.59 81.07
N LEU A 802 44.30 -34.21 80.60
CA LEU A 802 44.31 -35.46 79.84
C LEU A 802 45.04 -35.33 78.49
N GLN A 803 44.96 -34.17 77.83
CA GLN A 803 45.72 -33.88 76.62
C GLN A 803 47.20 -33.54 76.89
N GLY A 804 47.62 -33.37 78.15
CA GLY A 804 48.98 -32.99 78.54
C GLY A 804 49.27 -31.50 78.34
N ILE A 805 48.25 -30.65 78.48
CA ILE A 805 48.23 -29.25 78.03
C ILE A 805 47.95 -28.31 79.22
N GLY A 806 48.33 -27.02 79.09
CA GLY A 806 48.04 -25.98 80.08
C GLY A 806 48.95 -25.99 81.31
N GLY A 807 49.83 -26.99 81.46
CA GLY A 807 50.84 -27.01 82.52
C GLY A 807 50.29 -27.21 83.94
N LEU A 808 49.12 -27.85 84.08
CA LEU A 808 48.64 -28.34 85.37
C LEU A 808 49.64 -29.34 85.96
N VAL A 809 49.93 -29.22 87.25
CA VAL A 809 50.93 -30.05 87.93
C VAL A 809 50.37 -31.46 88.15
N ASN A 810 51.08 -32.47 87.65
CA ASN A 810 50.76 -33.87 87.89
C ASN A 810 50.88 -34.22 89.39
N ASN A 811 49.86 -34.89 89.94
CA ASN A 811 49.54 -35.06 91.36
C ASN A 811 49.27 -33.75 92.14
N GLY A 812 49.11 -32.62 91.45
CA GLY A 812 48.77 -31.33 92.04
C GLY A 812 47.28 -31.21 92.38
N THR A 813 46.99 -30.59 93.52
CA THR A 813 45.64 -30.34 94.01
C THR A 813 45.27 -28.86 93.85
N TYR A 814 44.06 -28.58 93.37
CA TYR A 814 43.55 -27.25 93.04
C TYR A 814 42.17 -26.99 93.63
N TRP A 815 41.95 -25.83 94.25
CA TRP A 815 40.64 -25.45 94.79
C TRP A 815 39.59 -25.22 93.70
N SER A 816 38.34 -25.61 93.97
CA SER A 816 37.17 -25.11 93.25
C SER A 816 36.47 -24.00 94.03
N SER A 817 35.54 -23.30 93.41
CA SER A 817 34.61 -22.37 94.07
C SER A 817 33.41 -23.06 94.74
N THR A 818 33.24 -24.37 94.57
CA THR A 818 32.09 -25.12 95.09
C THR A 818 32.29 -25.47 96.58
N GLU A 819 31.37 -25.01 97.43
CA GLU A 819 31.35 -25.32 98.86
C GLU A 819 30.61 -26.65 99.10
N ALA A 820 30.94 -27.39 100.17
CA ALA A 820 30.16 -28.58 100.54
C ALA A 820 28.89 -28.18 101.32
N SER A 821 27.71 -28.50 100.79
CA SER A 821 26.42 -28.12 101.41
C SER A 821 26.16 -28.76 102.78
N ASP A 822 26.78 -29.91 103.06
CA ASP A 822 26.58 -30.66 104.31
C ASP A 822 27.54 -30.23 105.43
N VAL A 823 28.72 -29.65 105.11
CA VAL A 823 29.71 -29.20 106.10
C VAL A 823 30.50 -27.97 105.57
N ALA A 824 29.99 -26.78 105.88
CA ALA A 824 30.55 -25.46 105.51
C ALA A 824 32.07 -25.29 105.64
N ILE A 825 32.72 -26.02 106.55
CA ILE A 825 34.15 -25.88 106.86
C ILE A 825 35.05 -26.47 105.75
N PHE A 826 34.45 -27.23 104.82
CA PHE A 826 35.10 -27.87 103.69
C PHE A 826 34.74 -27.20 102.36
N SER A 827 35.64 -27.31 101.39
CA SER A 827 35.35 -27.03 99.97
C SER A 827 35.86 -28.16 99.09
N TRP A 828 35.25 -28.29 97.92
CA TRP A 828 35.68 -29.22 96.90
C TRP A 828 36.96 -28.75 96.21
N ASN A 829 37.82 -29.71 95.89
CA ASN A 829 39.05 -29.49 95.15
C ASN A 829 39.33 -30.68 94.22
N ARG A 830 40.16 -30.45 93.21
CA ARG A 830 40.54 -31.44 92.20
C ARG A 830 42.01 -31.77 92.31
N GLN A 831 42.34 -33.04 92.52
CA GLN A 831 43.69 -33.56 92.27
C GLN A 831 43.77 -34.09 90.84
N PHE A 832 44.63 -33.47 90.03
CA PHE A 832 44.98 -33.97 88.70
C PHE A 832 46.16 -34.93 88.84
N GLY A 833 46.03 -36.17 88.39
CA GLY A 833 47.03 -37.22 88.64
C GLY A 833 46.63 -38.57 88.08
N SER A 834 47.30 -39.63 88.54
CA SER A 834 46.93 -41.02 88.24
C SER A 834 46.93 -41.85 89.54
N PRO A 835 45.74 -42.09 90.14
CA PRO A 835 44.42 -41.65 89.71
C PRO A 835 44.18 -40.15 89.94
N SER A 836 43.39 -39.52 89.07
CA SER A 836 42.76 -38.23 89.37
C SER A 836 41.64 -38.41 90.38
N SER A 837 41.36 -37.38 91.19
CA SER A 837 40.26 -37.46 92.16
C SER A 837 39.67 -36.09 92.51
N GLN A 838 38.36 -36.07 92.72
CA GLN A 838 37.67 -35.00 93.43
C GLN A 838 37.82 -35.27 94.93
N GLN A 839 38.24 -34.28 95.71
CA GLN A 839 38.49 -34.40 97.14
C GLN A 839 37.75 -33.31 97.91
N LEU A 840 37.50 -33.59 99.19
CA LEU A 840 36.84 -32.67 100.11
C LEU A 840 37.78 -32.36 101.28
N ASN A 841 38.21 -31.10 101.40
CA ASN A 841 39.23 -30.69 102.36
C ASN A 841 38.83 -29.39 103.07
N GLY A 842 39.33 -29.22 104.29
CA GLY A 842 39.04 -28.04 105.10
C GLY A 842 39.59 -26.76 104.47
N LYS A 843 38.87 -25.65 104.61
CA LYS A 843 39.27 -24.32 104.09
C LYS A 843 40.61 -23.80 104.66
N ASN A 844 41.08 -24.41 105.74
CA ASN A 844 42.37 -24.20 106.39
C ASN A 844 43.54 -24.98 105.75
N PHE A 845 43.32 -25.73 104.67
CA PHE A 845 44.40 -26.28 103.84
C PHE A 845 44.79 -25.29 102.73
N THR A 846 45.97 -25.50 102.14
CA THR A 846 46.51 -24.66 101.06
C THR A 846 46.70 -25.48 99.79
N PHE A 847 46.00 -25.11 98.72
CA PHE A 847 46.09 -25.78 97.40
C PHE A 847 46.29 -24.77 96.27
N GLY A 848 46.63 -25.30 95.08
CA GLY A 848 46.87 -24.47 93.91
C GLY A 848 45.62 -23.78 93.40
N ILE A 849 45.83 -22.75 92.58
CA ILE A 849 44.77 -21.99 91.91
C ILE A 849 45.07 -21.94 90.43
N ARG A 850 44.08 -22.34 89.64
CA ARG A 850 44.02 -22.13 88.20
C ARG A 850 42.69 -21.43 87.92
N CYS A 851 42.74 -20.17 87.49
CA CYS A 851 41.53 -19.39 87.24
C CYS A 851 40.86 -19.75 85.92
N ALA A 852 39.57 -19.49 85.80
CA ALA A 852 38.78 -19.54 84.58
C ALA A 852 38.14 -18.17 84.30
N ARG A 853 37.57 -17.99 83.11
CA ARG A 853 36.87 -16.78 82.71
C ARG A 853 35.73 -17.14 81.77
N ASN A 854 34.55 -16.58 82.00
CA ASN A 854 33.43 -16.69 81.08
C ASN A 854 33.65 -15.80 79.86
N LEU A 855 33.40 -16.33 78.67
CA LEU A 855 33.30 -15.55 77.44
C LEU A 855 31.89 -14.95 77.39
N ALA A 856 31.69 -13.87 78.15
CA ALA A 856 30.54 -12.97 78.04
C ALA A 856 30.96 -11.69 77.29
N ASN A 857 29.95 -11.00 76.73
CA ASN A 857 30.06 -9.85 75.81
C ASN A 857 31.15 -8.81 76.13
#